data_AF-A0A9X7F405-F1
#
_entry.id   AF-A0A9X7F405-F1
#
_cell.length_a   1.000
_cell.length_b   1.000
_cell.length_c   1.000
_cell.angle_alpha   90.00
_cell.angle_beta   90.00
_cell.angle_gamma   90.00
#
_symmetry.space_group_name_H-M   'P 1'
#
loop_
_entity.id
_entity.type
_entity.pdbx_description
1 polymer ?
#
loop_
_entity_poly.entity_id
_entity_poly.type
_entity_poly.pdbx_seq_one_letter_code
_entity_poly.pdbx_strand_id
1 'polypeptide(L)'
;MNNKKFRKLLRDPKLFFRDMYAKRVMKLKKYLPLKYEGNNQFTIVSAVYNVEKYLDEYFDSIVKQSLNFKKHIQIILVDDGSTDHSAEIIKRWQAKFPQNIHYFYKENGGQASARNLGLQHVETEWVTFIDPDDFVSSDYFYKTDNFLSNNANISIVGCPLVFYFEDKDMVKDTHPLKYRFAKGDVVLPLSNLKDHLQLSASTAFFKIDNIRNAHIYFDEAMKPSFEDAKFVTDYILNTDASTNAAFLSKISYFYRKRSDGSSTLDGAWNNPLLFSRVIEKGCIEILKTAKMKFGKVPEHIQRIVLYHIIWYFGRIVNKPAALSHLSEEQKKHFVALLHEMFSYIDEATILRFNLAGTWFFQKVALLGLFKNTAPKSQIAYVEDFDLTKKQILVKYFSNFPIVEQWVINGKEIFPKYQKEVVYDFLGSLYTKEYRTWLPCNDMGSLELFLAGNRAKLTFSGKQFDKLPIETVFTSFKQKSTVKSNDWILMDRDNQADDNAEHLYRYISENHPEQDIYFALKKTSSDWKRLEQDGFNLLEFGSSAFESKLKDCAKIISSHVDGYITHYFKDNSLLDKDYVFLQHGITKDDLSGWLNTKKIACFVTATNPEYHSIVDNTTAYKFGKKEVKLTGFPRYDRLLINNNTESKQILIMPTWRSSIVGTYISGTERTRNPDFMKTNYARHWHGFMNHAILKELNDQGYQIVFAPHPSIQEYMDEFTVPDFIKIYSYSEGNIQSVFQNTSILITDYSSVAFDVAYLNKAILYYQFDYDEVFSSGNHTYQKGYFDYNRDGFGAVAYNETELLAALKDLVENQAKVPDLYQTRIDKTFQFRDSNNCERVYQSITALDQPDTTDNLPIIQNMITQAENHHAWDLAATRIQTLLDTGRLNAEETADYRHRYLNALFESNQFDTLQNLLPDYPDTAGYWHAKMDLYIGNAVKGAEFFAENEHIGTQNDLLISLLAASFHQAKRPSEKLFARIGTDLPDSYQPLLTVAQKLSEQNYFVALALLKTYIDSLDDRQKGYLKPELLASYLCMKLGNLQGAHQYLVAFEKHTQNDPSCRIAIARLAKLRGDSEKLFTQLNRAFEENLLLIPEDLTVDYLKKMYAAGNTDGERYLLAQLRQKYPENPSLALYEAEKLAQNQDWESVTKILADFAQTSPETMYLYTTALCRLKNHQAAQRYFDSLSLQDTAAYWKLAAEIAEAKGDKALQAECLKKQLACLE
;
A
#
# COMPACT_ATOMS: atom_id res chain seq x y z
N MET A 1 15.27 -76.89 11.22
CA MET A 1 14.23 -76.68 12.26
C MET A 1 14.73 -77.19 13.61
N ASN A 2 15.04 -76.31 14.56
CA ASN A 2 15.38 -76.71 15.93
C ASN A 2 14.86 -75.65 16.92
N ASN A 3 13.54 -75.47 16.96
CA ASN A 3 12.93 -74.40 17.74
C ASN A 3 12.48 -74.96 19.10
N LYS A 4 13.28 -74.74 20.15
CA LYS A 4 12.97 -75.13 21.56
C LYS A 4 11.56 -74.71 21.99
N LYS A 5 11.01 -73.62 21.43
CA LYS A 5 9.66 -73.14 21.68
C LYS A 5 8.57 -74.10 21.17
N PHE A 6 8.79 -74.72 20.02
CA PHE A 6 7.84 -75.66 19.40
C PHE A 6 7.77 -76.98 20.19
N ARG A 7 8.93 -77.47 20.67
CA ARG A 7 8.97 -78.62 21.58
C ARG A 7 8.28 -78.33 22.92
N LYS A 8 8.40 -77.09 23.45
CA LYS A 8 7.71 -76.69 24.69
C LYS A 8 6.19 -76.63 24.51
N LEU A 9 5.70 -76.15 23.37
CA LEU A 9 4.27 -76.15 23.02
C LEU A 9 3.69 -77.56 22.94
N LEU A 10 4.42 -78.51 22.34
CA LEU A 10 3.97 -79.91 22.21
C LEU A 10 4.04 -80.70 23.53
N ARG A 11 5.05 -80.45 24.36
CA ARG A 11 5.27 -81.22 25.61
C ARG A 11 4.39 -80.74 26.77
N ASP A 12 4.15 -79.43 26.88
CA ASP A 12 3.33 -78.86 27.95
C ASP A 12 2.68 -77.55 27.47
N PRO A 13 1.51 -77.66 26.79
CA PRO A 13 0.81 -76.51 26.24
C PRO A 13 0.44 -75.50 27.33
N LYS A 14 0.00 -75.97 28.52
CA LYS A 14 -0.38 -75.10 29.64
C LYS A 14 0.80 -74.25 30.12
N LEU A 15 1.98 -74.83 30.26
CA LEU A 15 3.18 -74.09 30.66
C LEU A 15 3.65 -73.11 29.57
N PHE A 16 3.50 -73.46 28.29
CA PHE A 16 3.80 -72.56 27.16
C PHE A 16 2.88 -71.34 27.14
N PHE A 17 1.56 -71.54 27.24
CA PHE A 17 0.59 -70.46 27.26
C PHE A 17 0.71 -69.60 28.52
N ARG A 18 1.01 -70.20 29.69
CA ARG A 18 1.27 -69.46 30.93
C ARG A 18 2.53 -68.58 30.85
N ASP A 19 3.63 -69.09 30.31
CA ASP A 19 4.86 -68.29 30.12
C ASP A 19 4.69 -67.20 29.06
N MET A 20 3.94 -67.49 28.00
CA MET A 20 3.61 -66.52 26.97
C MET A 20 2.72 -65.42 27.54
N TYR A 21 1.69 -65.77 28.32
CA TYR A 21 0.82 -64.83 29.02
C TYR A 21 1.61 -64.00 30.04
N ALA A 22 2.44 -64.63 30.88
CA ALA A 22 3.30 -63.92 31.84
C ALA A 22 4.29 -62.96 31.16
N LYS A 23 4.89 -63.35 30.02
CA LYS A 23 5.75 -62.46 29.22
C LYS A 23 4.97 -61.34 28.53
N ARG A 24 3.73 -61.59 28.07
CA ARG A 24 2.85 -60.57 27.50
C ARG A 24 2.37 -59.59 28.56
N VAL A 25 2.02 -60.06 29.75
CA VAL A 25 1.62 -59.24 30.91
C VAL A 25 2.79 -58.43 31.44
N MET A 26 4.01 -58.97 31.52
CA MET A 26 5.21 -58.18 31.84
C MET A 26 5.54 -57.15 30.75
N LYS A 27 5.34 -57.47 29.47
CA LYS A 27 5.44 -56.49 28.38
C LYS A 27 4.36 -55.41 28.50
N LEU A 28 3.11 -55.76 28.81
CA LEU A 28 1.98 -54.82 28.99
C LEU A 28 2.15 -53.93 30.23
N LYS A 29 2.71 -54.45 31.34
CA LYS A 29 3.11 -53.64 32.49
C LYS A 29 4.19 -52.60 32.15
N LYS A 30 4.96 -52.80 31.08
CA LYS A 30 5.93 -51.82 30.55
C LYS A 30 5.26 -50.68 29.75
N TYR A 31 3.98 -50.81 29.42
CA TYR A 31 3.17 -49.83 28.67
C TYR A 31 2.04 -49.21 29.50
N LEU A 32 1.91 -49.55 30.79
CA LEU A 32 1.06 -48.80 31.72
C LEU A 32 1.87 -47.60 32.23
N PRO A 33 1.33 -46.36 32.21
CA PRO A 33 2.07 -45.19 32.67
C PRO A 33 2.52 -45.41 34.12
N LEU A 34 3.83 -45.28 34.36
CA LEU A 34 4.38 -45.22 35.71
C LEU A 34 3.73 -44.02 36.40
N LYS A 35 3.02 -44.27 37.50
CA LYS A 35 2.44 -43.21 38.32
C LYS A 35 3.56 -42.59 39.16
N TYR A 36 3.77 -41.29 39.01
CA TYR A 36 4.71 -40.50 39.80
C TYR A 36 3.96 -39.73 40.88
N GLU A 37 4.58 -39.61 42.06
CA GLU A 37 4.16 -38.66 43.10
C GLU A 37 4.77 -37.30 42.77
N GLY A 38 4.01 -36.23 42.95
CA GLY A 38 4.44 -34.85 42.68
C GLY A 38 4.59 -34.01 43.94
N ASN A 39 4.91 -32.73 43.77
CA ASN A 39 5.04 -31.77 44.89
C ASN A 39 3.90 -30.75 44.94
N ASN A 40 3.19 -30.55 43.83
CA ASN A 40 2.13 -29.55 43.69
C ASN A 40 0.75 -30.23 43.59
N GLN A 41 -0.30 -29.44 43.83
CA GLN A 41 -1.69 -29.84 43.59
C GLN A 41 -2.33 -28.95 42.52
N PHE A 42 -3.15 -29.56 41.67
CA PHE A 42 -3.77 -28.92 40.52
C PHE A 42 -5.29 -29.14 40.55
N THR A 43 -6.05 -28.08 40.27
CA THR A 43 -7.48 -28.17 40.01
C THR A 43 -7.79 -27.83 38.56
N ILE A 44 -8.61 -28.65 37.93
CA ILE A 44 -9.18 -28.40 36.61
C ILE A 44 -10.58 -27.83 36.81
N VAL A 45 -10.87 -26.65 36.26
CA VAL A 45 -12.22 -26.07 36.26
C VAL A 45 -12.78 -26.15 34.85
N SER A 46 -13.87 -26.89 34.65
CA SER A 46 -14.49 -27.10 33.34
C SER A 46 -15.95 -26.67 33.35
N ALA A 47 -16.32 -25.82 32.40
CA ALA A 47 -17.72 -25.44 32.15
C ALA A 47 -18.36 -26.47 31.22
N VAL A 48 -19.47 -27.07 31.63
CA VAL A 48 -20.15 -28.16 30.91
C VAL A 48 -21.48 -27.65 30.39
N TYR A 49 -21.68 -27.74 29.08
CA TYR A 49 -22.96 -27.46 28.43
C TYR A 49 -23.14 -28.34 27.18
N ASN A 50 -23.99 -29.35 27.27
CA ASN A 50 -24.33 -30.26 26.16
C ASN A 50 -23.13 -30.92 25.46
N VAL A 51 -22.28 -31.62 26.23
CA VAL A 51 -21.01 -32.23 25.77
C VAL A 51 -20.93 -33.74 26.06
N GLU A 52 -22.06 -34.42 26.20
CA GLU A 52 -22.13 -35.84 26.59
C GLU A 52 -21.20 -36.76 25.76
N LYS A 53 -21.04 -36.45 24.47
CA LYS A 53 -20.25 -37.23 23.51
C LYS A 53 -18.75 -37.28 23.85
N TYR A 54 -18.24 -36.26 24.54
CA TYR A 54 -16.79 -36.06 24.71
C TYR A 54 -16.31 -36.32 26.14
N LEU A 55 -17.21 -36.28 27.12
CA LEU A 55 -16.87 -36.36 28.55
C LEU A 55 -16.06 -37.62 28.92
N ASP A 56 -16.37 -38.79 28.36
CA ASP A 56 -15.65 -40.02 28.69
C ASP A 56 -14.17 -39.96 28.26
N GLU A 57 -13.87 -39.37 27.10
CA GLU A 57 -12.50 -39.19 26.62
C GLU A 57 -11.76 -38.11 27.43
N TYR A 58 -12.44 -37.01 27.74
CA TYR A 58 -11.95 -35.97 28.63
C TYR A 58 -11.49 -36.55 29.98
N PHE A 59 -12.37 -37.30 30.67
CA PHE A 59 -12.04 -37.93 31.96
C PHE A 59 -10.91 -38.95 31.82
N ASP A 60 -10.93 -39.76 30.76
CA ASP A 60 -9.90 -40.76 30.51
C ASP A 60 -8.51 -40.14 30.36
N SER A 61 -8.41 -39.02 29.63
CA SER A 61 -7.17 -38.27 29.42
C SER A 61 -6.57 -37.74 30.73
N ILE A 62 -7.41 -37.40 31.72
CA ILE A 62 -7.01 -36.83 33.02
C ILE A 62 -6.69 -37.93 34.04
N VAL A 63 -7.53 -38.95 34.17
CA VAL A 63 -7.35 -40.04 35.17
C VAL A 63 -6.11 -40.90 34.83
N LYS A 64 -5.80 -41.04 33.54
CA LYS A 64 -4.63 -41.81 33.06
C LYS A 64 -3.31 -41.03 33.05
N GLN A 65 -3.28 -39.79 33.53
CA GLN A 65 -2.05 -38.98 33.63
C GLN A 65 -0.91 -39.70 34.35
N SER A 66 0.33 -39.43 33.98
CA SER A 66 1.51 -39.99 34.66
C SER A 66 1.64 -39.50 36.11
N LEU A 67 1.07 -38.33 36.45
CA LEU A 67 0.97 -37.85 37.83
C LEU A 67 -0.13 -38.60 38.59
N ASN A 68 0.05 -38.86 39.88
CA ASN A 68 -0.95 -39.53 40.70
C ASN A 68 -2.23 -38.68 40.86
N PHE A 69 -3.24 -39.02 40.05
CA PHE A 69 -4.55 -38.37 40.02
C PHE A 69 -5.17 -38.22 41.42
N LYS A 70 -5.21 -39.30 42.21
CA LYS A 70 -5.93 -39.31 43.50
C LYS A 70 -5.38 -38.30 44.51
N LYS A 71 -4.09 -37.96 44.43
CA LYS A 71 -3.41 -37.09 45.40
C LYS A 71 -3.16 -35.67 44.90
N HIS A 72 -3.00 -35.49 43.59
CA HIS A 72 -2.51 -34.23 43.03
C HIS A 72 -3.47 -33.54 42.08
N ILE A 73 -4.57 -34.19 41.65
CA ILE A 73 -5.47 -33.62 40.65
C ILE A 73 -6.90 -33.63 41.18
N GLN A 74 -7.53 -32.46 41.17
CA GLN A 74 -8.96 -32.27 41.39
C GLN A 74 -9.62 -31.78 40.09
N ILE A 75 -10.89 -32.12 39.89
CA ILE A 75 -11.71 -31.71 38.76
C ILE A 75 -13.00 -31.11 39.32
N ILE A 76 -13.28 -29.87 38.95
CA ILE A 76 -14.50 -29.16 39.26
C ILE A 76 -15.25 -28.97 37.94
N LEU A 77 -16.36 -29.67 37.78
CA LEU A 77 -17.24 -29.54 36.63
C LEU A 77 -18.46 -28.73 37.04
N VAL A 78 -18.67 -27.60 36.35
CA VAL A 78 -19.84 -26.75 36.53
C VAL A 78 -20.74 -26.92 35.32
N ASP A 79 -21.87 -27.59 35.53
CA ASP A 79 -22.92 -27.80 34.55
C ASP A 79 -23.78 -26.54 34.42
N ASP A 80 -23.68 -25.89 33.28
CA ASP A 80 -24.29 -24.61 32.95
C ASP A 80 -25.68 -24.80 32.30
N GLY A 81 -26.47 -25.71 32.85
CA GLY A 81 -27.84 -26.01 32.40
C GLY A 81 -27.91 -26.98 31.22
N SER A 82 -27.06 -28.01 31.17
CA SER A 82 -27.11 -29.04 30.13
C SER A 82 -28.46 -29.75 30.09
N THR A 83 -28.94 -30.02 28.87
CA THR A 83 -30.20 -30.74 28.58
C THR A 83 -29.96 -32.15 28.07
N ASP A 84 -28.70 -32.54 27.87
CA ASP A 84 -28.27 -33.89 27.45
C ASP A 84 -27.87 -34.76 28.67
N HIS A 85 -27.28 -35.93 28.42
CA HIS A 85 -26.87 -36.86 29.49
C HIS A 85 -25.52 -36.50 30.16
N SER A 86 -25.01 -35.28 29.99
CA SER A 86 -23.73 -34.84 30.59
C SER A 86 -23.69 -35.05 32.10
N ALA A 87 -24.74 -34.65 32.82
CA ALA A 87 -24.82 -34.77 34.28
C ALA A 87 -24.73 -36.24 34.76
N GLU A 88 -25.35 -37.17 34.03
CA GLU A 88 -25.32 -38.60 34.36
C GLU A 88 -23.90 -39.18 34.20
N ILE A 89 -23.22 -38.83 33.11
CA ILE A 89 -21.84 -39.26 32.84
C ILE A 89 -20.91 -38.72 33.91
N ILE A 90 -21.03 -37.44 34.29
CA ILE A 90 -20.20 -36.82 35.32
C ILE A 90 -20.41 -37.52 36.67
N LYS A 91 -21.67 -37.74 37.08
CA LYS A 91 -21.98 -38.46 38.33
C LYS A 91 -21.41 -39.88 38.35
N ARG A 92 -21.40 -40.57 37.21
CA ARG A 92 -20.77 -41.89 37.06
C ARG A 92 -19.26 -41.86 37.30
N TRP A 93 -18.57 -40.83 36.82
CA TRP A 93 -17.13 -40.64 37.09
C TRP A 93 -16.86 -40.18 38.52
N GLN A 94 -17.70 -39.29 39.05
CA GLN A 94 -17.66 -38.85 40.44
C GLN A 94 -17.80 -40.02 41.41
N ALA A 95 -18.68 -40.98 41.15
CA ALA A 95 -18.81 -42.18 41.98
C ALA A 95 -17.51 -43.03 42.03
N LYS A 96 -16.70 -43.01 40.97
CA LYS A 96 -15.40 -43.69 40.92
C LYS A 96 -14.30 -42.93 41.67
N PHE A 97 -14.39 -41.60 41.71
CA PHE A 97 -13.39 -40.71 42.31
C PHE A 97 -14.04 -39.58 43.14
N PRO A 98 -14.75 -39.92 44.25
CA PRO A 98 -15.60 -38.97 44.96
C PRO A 98 -14.83 -37.84 45.69
N GLN A 99 -13.53 -38.01 45.89
CA GLN A 99 -12.65 -37.01 46.52
C GLN A 99 -11.92 -36.12 45.50
N ASN A 100 -11.99 -36.45 44.20
CA ASN A 100 -11.26 -35.73 43.17
C ASN A 100 -12.20 -35.05 42.17
N ILE A 101 -13.41 -35.58 41.95
CA ILE A 101 -14.36 -35.06 40.96
C ILE A 101 -15.55 -34.43 41.69
N HIS A 102 -15.73 -33.13 41.49
CA HIS A 102 -16.80 -32.34 42.07
C HIS A 102 -17.71 -31.83 40.96
N TYR A 103 -19.02 -31.99 41.15
CA TYR A 103 -20.05 -31.57 40.21
C TYR A 103 -20.92 -30.50 40.86
N PHE A 104 -21.12 -29.40 40.13
CA PHE A 104 -22.01 -28.32 40.51
C PHE A 104 -22.96 -28.03 39.36
N TYR A 105 -24.23 -27.81 39.67
CA TYR A 105 -25.23 -27.41 38.68
C TYR A 105 -25.57 -25.93 38.90
N LYS A 106 -25.74 -25.19 37.80
CA LYS A 106 -26.30 -23.83 37.78
C LYS A 106 -27.20 -23.66 36.55
N GLU A 107 -28.10 -22.68 36.61
CA GLU A 107 -28.83 -22.23 35.42
C GLU A 107 -27.86 -21.62 34.40
N ASN A 108 -28.17 -21.75 33.10
CA ASN A 108 -27.31 -21.33 32.00
C ASN A 108 -26.98 -19.83 32.07
N GLY A 109 -25.71 -19.50 32.26
CA GLY A 109 -25.17 -18.13 32.24
C GLY A 109 -24.07 -17.92 31.21
N GLY A 110 -23.60 -18.99 30.56
CA GLY A 110 -22.44 -19.04 29.69
C GLY A 110 -21.16 -19.50 30.42
N GLN A 111 -20.17 -19.90 29.63
CA GLN A 111 -18.91 -20.50 30.10
C GLN A 111 -18.14 -19.67 31.14
N ALA A 112 -18.11 -18.34 30.99
CA ALA A 112 -17.46 -17.43 31.95
C ALA A 112 -18.11 -17.54 33.34
N SER A 113 -19.45 -17.53 33.39
CA SER A 113 -20.23 -17.67 34.62
C SER A 113 -19.99 -19.02 35.31
N ALA A 114 -19.94 -20.10 34.52
CA ALA A 114 -19.64 -21.43 35.03
C ALA A 114 -18.19 -21.55 35.57
N ARG A 115 -17.20 -21.00 34.85
CA ARG A 115 -15.80 -20.99 35.32
C ARG A 115 -15.62 -20.13 36.58
N ASN A 116 -16.32 -19.00 36.69
CA ASN A 116 -16.32 -18.17 37.89
C ASN A 116 -16.88 -18.90 39.12
N LEU A 117 -17.99 -19.64 38.97
CA LEU A 117 -18.50 -20.50 40.05
C LEU A 117 -17.48 -21.57 40.43
N GLY A 118 -16.88 -22.23 39.43
CA GLY A 118 -15.86 -23.25 39.67
C GLY A 118 -14.64 -22.72 40.42
N LEU A 119 -14.19 -21.50 40.11
CA LEU A 119 -13.09 -20.81 40.80
C LEU A 119 -13.32 -20.63 42.30
N GLN A 120 -14.57 -20.46 42.74
CA GLN A 120 -14.90 -20.32 44.17
C GLN A 120 -14.62 -21.60 44.97
N HIS A 121 -14.61 -22.75 44.30
CA HIS A 121 -14.43 -24.07 44.90
C HIS A 121 -13.00 -24.62 44.76
N VAL A 122 -12.07 -23.87 44.16
CA VAL A 122 -10.67 -24.30 44.00
C VAL A 122 -9.92 -24.21 45.32
N GLU A 123 -9.39 -25.31 45.83
CA GLU A 123 -8.61 -25.32 47.10
C GLU A 123 -7.10 -25.52 46.89
N THR A 124 -6.66 -25.87 45.68
CA THR A 124 -5.27 -26.20 45.36
C THR A 124 -4.44 -24.97 44.97
N GLU A 125 -3.10 -25.08 44.97
CA GLU A 125 -2.19 -23.99 44.58
C GLU A 125 -2.35 -23.56 43.11
N TRP A 126 -2.52 -24.53 42.20
CA TRP A 126 -2.60 -24.28 40.76
C TRP A 126 -3.97 -24.61 40.18
N VAL A 127 -4.43 -23.79 39.23
CA VAL A 127 -5.68 -24.01 38.48
C VAL A 127 -5.45 -23.97 36.97
N THR A 128 -6.20 -24.79 36.23
CA THR A 128 -6.25 -24.79 34.76
C THR A 128 -7.69 -25.00 34.28
N PHE A 129 -8.02 -24.62 33.04
CA PHE A 129 -9.39 -24.57 32.52
C PHE A 129 -9.60 -25.47 31.30
N ILE A 130 -9.37 -26.78 31.45
CA ILE A 130 -9.49 -27.71 30.33
C ILE A 130 -10.96 -27.84 29.91
N ASP A 131 -11.27 -27.63 28.64
CA ASP A 131 -12.64 -27.73 28.16
C ASP A 131 -13.09 -29.20 28.07
N PRO A 132 -14.36 -29.51 28.41
CA PRO A 132 -14.84 -30.90 28.52
C PRO A 132 -14.99 -31.64 27.19
N ASP A 133 -14.84 -30.96 26.06
CA ASP A 133 -14.76 -31.52 24.71
C ASP A 133 -13.35 -31.71 24.17
N ASP A 134 -12.35 -31.26 24.94
CA ASP A 134 -10.93 -31.36 24.64
C ASP A 134 -10.23 -32.41 25.51
N PHE A 135 -8.96 -32.67 25.23
CA PHE A 135 -8.14 -33.61 26.00
C PHE A 135 -6.67 -33.20 26.04
N VAL A 136 -5.90 -33.81 26.93
CA VAL A 136 -4.49 -33.46 27.16
C VAL A 136 -3.54 -34.66 27.05
N SER A 137 -2.27 -34.37 26.74
CA SER A 137 -1.21 -35.40 26.66
C SER A 137 -0.98 -36.12 28.00
N SER A 138 -0.54 -37.38 27.98
CA SER A 138 -0.43 -38.23 29.18
C SER A 138 0.51 -37.73 30.29
N ASP A 139 1.45 -36.84 29.95
CA ASP A 139 2.41 -36.24 30.90
C ASP A 139 2.10 -34.77 31.24
N TYR A 140 0.92 -34.27 30.86
CA TYR A 140 0.53 -32.87 30.98
C TYR A 140 0.75 -32.31 32.39
N PHE A 141 0.29 -33.00 33.42
CA PHE A 141 0.48 -32.58 34.81
C PHE A 141 1.85 -32.95 35.37
N TYR A 142 2.38 -34.13 35.04
CA TYR A 142 3.67 -34.59 35.58
C TYR A 142 4.85 -33.70 35.16
N LYS A 143 4.92 -33.33 33.88
CA LYS A 143 6.00 -32.44 33.40
C LYS A 143 5.86 -31.03 33.95
N THR A 144 4.63 -30.55 34.12
CA THR A 144 4.34 -29.26 34.77
C THR A 144 4.82 -29.28 36.22
N ASP A 145 4.43 -30.29 37.00
CA ASP A 145 4.85 -30.46 38.40
C ASP A 145 6.38 -30.58 38.53
N ASN A 146 7.02 -31.41 37.70
CA ASN A 146 8.47 -31.56 37.70
C ASN A 146 9.18 -30.24 37.35
N PHE A 147 8.64 -29.46 36.40
CA PHE A 147 9.20 -28.16 36.07
C PHE A 147 9.06 -27.18 37.24
N LEU A 148 7.86 -27.05 37.81
CA LEU A 148 7.57 -26.14 38.93
C LEU A 148 8.40 -26.47 40.19
N SER A 149 8.60 -27.76 40.46
CA SER A 149 9.41 -28.22 41.59
C SER A 149 10.88 -27.81 41.48
N ASN A 150 11.38 -27.61 40.26
CA ASN A 150 12.77 -27.24 39.99
C ASN A 150 12.95 -25.74 39.70
N ASN A 151 11.86 -24.97 39.61
CA ASN A 151 11.89 -23.56 39.24
C ASN A 151 11.02 -22.73 40.18
N ALA A 152 11.64 -21.93 41.04
CA ALA A 152 10.94 -20.98 41.89
C ALA A 152 10.44 -19.76 41.10
N ASN A 153 9.50 -19.00 41.70
CA ASN A 153 9.03 -17.72 41.18
C ASN A 153 8.33 -17.78 39.79
N ILE A 154 7.56 -18.85 39.54
CA ILE A 154 6.65 -18.97 38.39
C ILE A 154 5.23 -18.61 38.83
N SER A 155 4.53 -17.81 38.04
CA SER A 155 3.12 -17.43 38.28
C SER A 155 2.16 -18.00 37.24
N ILE A 156 2.63 -18.19 36.01
CA ILE A 156 1.83 -18.75 34.92
C ILE A 156 2.65 -19.77 34.12
N VAL A 157 2.02 -20.87 33.71
CA VAL A 157 2.61 -21.88 32.83
C VAL A 157 1.75 -22.07 31.59
N GLY A 158 2.23 -21.72 30.41
CA GLY A 158 1.55 -21.91 29.13
C GLY A 158 1.99 -23.18 28.39
N CYS A 159 1.10 -23.72 27.57
CA CYS A 159 1.32 -24.97 26.83
C CYS A 159 0.94 -24.89 25.33
N PRO A 160 1.46 -25.81 24.49
CA PRO A 160 1.07 -25.92 23.09
C PRO A 160 -0.41 -26.29 22.92
N LEU A 161 -1.11 -25.50 22.09
CA LEU A 161 -2.42 -25.85 21.53
C LEU A 161 -2.19 -26.58 20.21
N VAL A 162 -2.69 -27.82 20.13
CA VAL A 162 -2.60 -28.66 18.93
C VAL A 162 -4.01 -28.99 18.46
N PHE A 163 -4.30 -28.83 17.16
CA PHE A 163 -5.63 -29.13 16.63
C PHE A 163 -5.81 -30.64 16.45
N TYR A 164 -6.93 -31.16 16.91
CA TYR A 164 -7.45 -32.49 16.61
C TYR A 164 -8.70 -32.36 15.75
N PHE A 165 -8.63 -32.88 14.52
CA PHE A 165 -9.71 -32.85 13.54
C PHE A 165 -10.54 -34.14 13.66
N GLU A 166 -11.74 -34.03 14.23
CA GLU A 166 -12.60 -35.18 14.54
C GLU A 166 -13.05 -35.92 13.27
N ASP A 167 -13.39 -35.17 12.21
CA ASP A 167 -13.83 -35.69 10.92
C ASP A 167 -12.81 -36.63 10.25
N LYS A 168 -11.53 -36.43 10.57
CA LYS A 168 -10.38 -37.10 9.95
C LYS A 168 -9.59 -37.97 10.92
N ASP A 169 -9.97 -38.00 12.20
CA ASP A 169 -9.20 -38.62 13.29
C ASP A 169 -7.70 -38.24 13.20
N MET A 170 -7.43 -36.94 13.12
CA MET A 170 -6.09 -36.45 12.75
C MET A 170 -5.64 -35.26 13.60
N VAL A 171 -4.44 -35.38 14.17
CA VAL A 171 -3.74 -34.30 14.88
C VAL A 171 -2.90 -33.47 13.92
N LYS A 172 -3.02 -32.14 13.98
CA LYS A 172 -2.19 -31.19 13.24
C LYS A 172 -1.72 -30.03 14.11
N ASP A 173 -0.41 -29.87 14.22
CA ASP A 173 0.22 -28.71 14.85
C ASP A 173 0.39 -27.55 13.86
N THR A 174 -0.72 -26.85 13.60
CA THR A 174 -0.78 -25.70 12.69
C THR A 174 -1.21 -24.41 13.39
N HIS A 175 -1.20 -24.37 14.73
CA HIS A 175 -1.61 -23.18 15.47
C HIS A 175 -0.62 -22.02 15.25
N PRO A 176 -1.07 -20.77 15.00
CA PRO A 176 -0.18 -19.63 14.73
C PRO A 176 0.83 -19.34 15.85
N LEU A 177 0.49 -19.67 17.10
CA LEU A 177 1.36 -19.46 18.28
C LEU A 177 2.27 -20.65 18.64
N LYS A 178 2.44 -21.64 17.75
CA LYS A 178 3.32 -22.79 18.02
C LYS A 178 4.80 -22.44 18.15
N TYR A 179 5.24 -21.34 17.53
CA TYR A 179 6.64 -20.89 17.57
C TYR A 179 7.16 -20.63 18.99
N ARG A 180 6.25 -20.34 19.95
CA ARG A 180 6.55 -20.16 21.38
C ARG A 180 7.26 -21.37 22.00
N PHE A 181 7.09 -22.55 21.39
CA PHE A 181 7.62 -23.82 21.88
C PHE A 181 8.70 -24.40 20.96
N ALA A 182 9.03 -23.73 19.85
CA ALA A 182 9.94 -24.25 18.83
C ALA A 182 11.39 -24.40 19.33
N LYS A 183 11.78 -23.65 20.37
CA LYS A 183 13.11 -23.69 20.99
C LYS A 183 13.15 -24.52 22.29
N GLY A 184 12.12 -25.31 22.56
CA GLY A 184 11.98 -26.04 23.83
C GLY A 184 11.28 -25.20 24.91
N ASP A 185 11.58 -25.49 26.17
CA ASP A 185 10.96 -24.82 27.32
C ASP A 185 11.59 -23.44 27.52
N VAL A 186 10.76 -22.41 27.76
CA VAL A 186 11.18 -21.01 27.85
C VAL A 186 10.61 -20.37 29.12
N VAL A 187 11.44 -19.61 29.85
CA VAL A 187 11.02 -18.79 31.00
C VAL A 187 11.26 -17.33 30.70
N LEU A 188 10.25 -16.48 30.92
CA LEU A 188 10.31 -15.05 30.67
C LEU A 188 9.78 -14.26 31.87
N PRO A 189 10.37 -13.10 32.19
CA PRO A 189 9.80 -12.19 33.18
C PRO A 189 8.38 -11.76 32.78
N LEU A 190 7.45 -11.76 33.73
CA LEU A 190 6.06 -11.40 33.48
C LEU A 190 5.92 -9.95 32.98
N SER A 191 6.81 -9.07 33.45
CA SER A 191 6.94 -7.69 32.95
C SER A 191 7.23 -7.57 31.45
N ASN A 192 7.80 -8.60 30.82
CA ASN A 192 8.10 -8.60 29.40
C ASN A 192 8.10 -10.02 28.79
N LEU A 193 6.93 -10.45 28.33
CA LEU A 193 6.76 -11.72 27.61
C LEU A 193 7.30 -11.71 26.17
N LYS A 194 7.92 -10.60 25.72
CA LYS A 194 8.43 -10.43 24.36
C LYS A 194 7.38 -10.82 23.31
N ASP A 195 7.68 -11.85 22.53
CA ASP A 195 6.80 -12.37 21.51
C ASP A 195 5.90 -13.53 21.97
N HIS A 196 6.04 -14.04 23.20
CA HIS A 196 5.33 -15.22 23.69
C HIS A 196 3.95 -14.86 24.25
N LEU A 197 2.97 -14.73 23.36
CA LEU A 197 1.59 -14.38 23.72
C LEU A 197 0.87 -15.56 24.39
N GLN A 198 0.19 -15.36 25.51
CA GLN A 198 -0.76 -16.32 26.10
C GLN A 198 -2.14 -15.67 26.09
N LEU A 199 -3.09 -16.26 25.36
CA LEU A 199 -4.45 -15.71 25.19
C LEU A 199 -5.56 -16.66 25.65
N SER A 200 -5.30 -17.96 25.78
CA SER A 200 -6.31 -18.94 26.20
C SER A 200 -6.08 -19.33 27.66
N ALA A 201 -7.16 -19.41 28.43
CA ALA A 201 -7.09 -19.88 29.80
C ALA A 201 -6.94 -21.41 29.85
N SER A 202 -7.54 -22.13 28.89
CA SER A 202 -7.47 -23.59 28.78
C SER A 202 -6.07 -24.13 28.51
N THR A 203 -5.21 -23.32 27.89
CA THR A 203 -3.81 -23.68 27.57
C THR A 203 -2.81 -23.16 28.59
N ALA A 204 -3.26 -22.83 29.80
CA ALA A 204 -2.39 -22.34 30.86
C ALA A 204 -2.75 -22.84 32.26
N PHE A 205 -1.78 -22.76 33.15
CA PHE A 205 -1.91 -22.96 34.60
C PHE A 205 -1.64 -21.64 35.32
N PHE A 206 -2.43 -21.36 36.35
CA PHE A 206 -2.38 -20.12 37.11
C PHE A 206 -2.27 -20.42 38.61
N LYS A 207 -1.51 -19.60 39.34
CA LYS A 207 -1.54 -19.62 40.81
C LYS A 207 -2.82 -19.02 41.34
N ILE A 208 -3.53 -19.75 42.21
CA ILE A 208 -4.82 -19.34 42.76
C ILE A 208 -4.73 -18.07 43.63
N ASP A 209 -3.62 -17.91 44.37
CA ASP A 209 -3.44 -16.76 45.27
C ASP A 209 -3.42 -15.44 44.50
N ASN A 210 -2.82 -15.42 43.32
CA ASN A 210 -2.82 -14.23 42.45
C ASN A 210 -4.24 -13.90 41.97
N ILE A 211 -5.05 -14.92 41.63
CA ILE A 211 -6.46 -14.74 41.24
C ILE A 211 -7.26 -14.14 42.39
N ARG A 212 -7.13 -14.71 43.59
CA ARG A 212 -7.87 -14.29 44.79
C ARG A 212 -7.48 -12.90 45.27
N ASN A 213 -6.19 -12.64 45.42
CA ASN A 213 -5.69 -11.37 45.95
C ASN A 213 -6.05 -10.19 45.04
N ALA A 214 -6.04 -10.40 43.72
CA ALA A 214 -6.39 -9.39 42.74
C ALA A 214 -7.87 -9.41 42.32
N HIS A 215 -8.70 -10.31 42.87
CA HIS A 215 -10.12 -10.44 42.53
C HIS A 215 -10.36 -10.59 41.02
N ILE A 216 -9.62 -11.49 40.37
CA ILE A 216 -9.68 -11.72 38.92
C ILE A 216 -10.79 -12.73 38.60
N TYR A 217 -11.67 -12.38 37.66
CA TYR A 217 -12.77 -13.23 37.18
C TYR A 217 -12.83 -13.22 35.66
N PHE A 218 -13.45 -14.26 35.08
CA PHE A 218 -13.85 -14.20 33.68
C PHE A 218 -14.98 -13.18 33.54
N ASP A 219 -14.82 -12.22 32.62
CA ASP A 219 -15.84 -11.20 32.40
C ASP A 219 -17.06 -11.81 31.68
N GLU A 220 -18.16 -11.98 32.41
CA GLU A 220 -19.39 -12.59 31.91
C GLU A 220 -20.08 -11.76 30.81
N ALA A 221 -19.78 -10.45 30.73
CA ALA A 221 -20.29 -9.57 29.69
C ALA A 221 -19.50 -9.70 28.37
N MET A 222 -18.33 -10.35 28.40
CA MET A 222 -17.44 -10.55 27.25
C MET A 222 -17.94 -11.68 26.34
N LYS A 223 -19.01 -11.39 25.60
CA LYS A 223 -19.64 -12.27 24.60
C LYS A 223 -19.58 -11.58 23.24
N PRO A 224 -19.36 -12.31 22.13
CA PRO A 224 -19.26 -13.77 22.02
C PRO A 224 -17.85 -14.36 22.17
N SER A 225 -16.81 -13.54 22.39
CA SER A 225 -15.42 -14.01 22.50
C SER A 225 -14.55 -13.02 23.30
N PHE A 226 -13.28 -13.36 23.49
CA PHE A 226 -12.21 -12.56 24.15
C PHE A 226 -12.20 -12.63 25.68
N GLU A 227 -13.14 -13.35 26.30
CA GLU A 227 -13.20 -13.58 27.74
C GLU A 227 -11.92 -14.24 28.29
N ASP A 228 -11.40 -15.24 27.58
CA ASP A 228 -10.14 -15.91 27.92
C ASP A 228 -8.95 -14.96 27.87
N ALA A 229 -8.80 -14.22 26.76
CA ALA A 229 -7.69 -13.32 26.55
C ALA A 229 -7.71 -12.18 27.58
N LYS A 230 -8.90 -11.70 27.93
CA LYS A 230 -9.10 -10.71 28.99
C LYS A 230 -8.71 -11.28 30.35
N PHE A 231 -9.20 -12.45 30.74
CA PHE A 231 -8.84 -13.09 32.00
C PHE A 231 -7.32 -13.28 32.15
N VAL A 232 -6.66 -13.81 31.11
CA VAL A 232 -5.20 -14.00 31.12
C VAL A 232 -4.47 -12.66 31.21
N THR A 233 -4.93 -11.65 30.48
CA THR A 233 -4.32 -10.33 30.51
C THR A 233 -4.50 -9.65 31.87
N ASP A 234 -5.68 -9.72 32.46
CA ASP A 234 -5.96 -9.19 33.80
C ASP A 234 -5.12 -9.92 34.86
N TYR A 235 -4.90 -11.23 34.70
CA TYR A 235 -3.96 -11.99 35.53
C TYR A 235 -2.52 -11.48 35.40
N ILE A 236 -2.02 -11.31 34.18
CA ILE A 236 -0.66 -10.82 33.92
C ILE A 236 -0.50 -9.40 34.48
N LEU A 237 -1.47 -8.51 34.26
CA LEU A 237 -1.42 -7.13 34.68
C LEU A 237 -1.46 -6.99 36.20
N ASN A 238 -2.17 -7.86 36.93
CA ASN A 238 -2.36 -7.75 38.38
C ASN A 238 -1.45 -8.66 39.23
N THR A 239 -0.70 -9.54 38.60
CA THR A 239 0.34 -10.32 39.27
C THR A 239 1.63 -9.51 39.44
N ASP A 240 2.43 -9.81 40.47
CA ASP A 240 3.74 -9.18 40.66
C ASP A 240 4.63 -9.37 39.42
N ALA A 241 5.05 -8.23 38.85
CA ALA A 241 5.88 -8.15 37.66
C ALA A 241 7.29 -8.74 37.83
N SER A 242 7.72 -9.01 39.08
CA SER A 242 8.95 -9.72 39.43
C SER A 242 8.88 -11.24 39.21
N THR A 243 7.67 -11.79 39.04
CA THR A 243 7.44 -13.21 38.76
C THR A 243 7.70 -13.55 37.28
N ASN A 244 7.72 -14.85 36.95
CA ASN A 244 7.96 -15.33 35.60
C ASN A 244 6.79 -16.14 35.02
N ALA A 245 6.68 -16.10 33.70
CA ALA A 245 5.89 -17.01 32.88
C ALA A 245 6.77 -18.11 32.31
N ALA A 246 6.31 -19.36 32.38
CA ALA A 246 6.95 -20.50 31.74
C ALA A 246 6.13 -20.99 30.54
N PHE A 247 6.78 -21.39 29.45
CA PHE A 247 6.17 -21.98 28.27
C PHE A 247 6.78 -23.35 28.04
N LEU A 248 6.02 -24.42 28.29
CA LEU A 248 6.54 -25.78 28.30
C LEU A 248 6.17 -26.54 27.01
N SER A 249 7.18 -26.96 26.27
CA SER A 249 7.07 -27.52 24.92
C SER A 249 6.53 -28.97 24.87
N LYS A 250 6.58 -29.70 25.99
CA LYS A 250 6.30 -31.14 26.06
C LYS A 250 4.99 -31.52 26.75
N ILE A 251 4.07 -30.55 26.89
CA ILE A 251 2.74 -30.72 27.50
C ILE A 251 1.66 -30.26 26.52
N SER A 252 1.09 -31.14 25.70
CA SER A 252 0.14 -30.71 24.67
C SER A 252 -1.31 -30.67 25.17
N TYR A 253 -1.99 -29.58 24.84
CA TYR A 253 -3.44 -29.43 24.89
C TYR A 253 -4.01 -29.70 23.51
N PHE A 254 -4.94 -30.65 23.38
CA PHE A 254 -5.55 -31.01 22.11
C PHE A 254 -6.92 -30.36 21.98
N TYR A 255 -7.00 -29.33 21.15
CA TYR A 255 -8.23 -28.60 20.84
C TYR A 255 -8.98 -29.31 19.71
N ARG A 256 -10.22 -29.73 19.99
CA ARG A 256 -11.07 -30.48 19.06
C ARG A 256 -11.79 -29.54 18.09
N LYS A 257 -11.62 -29.81 16.80
CA LYS A 257 -12.43 -29.23 15.73
C LYS A 257 -13.56 -30.20 15.40
N ARG A 258 -14.75 -29.90 15.94
CA ARG A 258 -15.99 -30.68 15.76
C ARG A 258 -16.45 -30.66 14.29
N SER A 259 -17.00 -31.76 13.80
CA SER A 259 -17.49 -31.87 12.42
C SER A 259 -18.79 -31.11 12.14
N ASP A 260 -19.55 -30.78 13.20
CA ASP A 260 -20.87 -30.13 13.09
C ASP A 260 -20.83 -28.59 13.07
N GLY A 261 -19.64 -27.97 13.19
CA GLY A 261 -19.47 -26.51 13.16
C GLY A 261 -20.17 -25.77 14.31
N SER A 262 -20.56 -26.47 15.39
CA SER A 262 -21.30 -25.91 16.53
C SER A 262 -20.46 -25.02 17.47
N SER A 263 -19.25 -24.61 17.07
CA SER A 263 -18.35 -23.81 17.91
C SER A 263 -18.88 -22.40 18.11
N THR A 264 -18.85 -21.92 19.34
CA THR A 264 -19.23 -20.54 19.72
C THR A 264 -18.46 -19.48 18.91
N LEU A 265 -17.21 -19.77 18.54
CA LEU A 265 -16.36 -18.86 17.75
C LEU A 265 -16.79 -18.75 16.28
N ASP A 266 -17.43 -19.78 15.73
CA ASP A 266 -17.87 -19.77 14.33
C ASP A 266 -19.11 -18.86 14.16
N GLY A 267 -20.02 -18.87 15.14
CA GLY A 267 -21.20 -17.98 15.20
C GLY A 267 -20.91 -16.54 15.64
N ALA A 268 -19.76 -16.28 16.26
CA ALA A 268 -19.39 -14.98 16.84
C ALA A 268 -19.43 -13.82 15.82
N TRP A 269 -19.08 -14.10 14.57
CA TRP A 269 -18.93 -13.08 13.52
C TRP A 269 -20.24 -12.43 13.05
N ASN A 270 -21.37 -13.04 13.36
CA ASN A 270 -22.69 -12.48 13.07
C ASN A 270 -23.25 -11.66 14.24
N ASN A 271 -22.52 -11.57 15.37
CA ASN A 271 -22.95 -10.86 16.56
C ASN A 271 -22.41 -9.42 16.58
N PRO A 272 -23.26 -8.38 16.58
CA PRO A 272 -22.83 -6.98 16.63
C PRO A 272 -21.93 -6.60 17.82
N LEU A 273 -22.00 -7.36 18.94
CA LEU A 273 -21.17 -7.12 20.11
C LEU A 273 -19.69 -7.41 19.86
N LEU A 274 -19.37 -8.25 18.87
CA LEU A 274 -17.99 -8.55 18.47
C LEU A 274 -17.26 -7.30 17.92
N PHE A 275 -18.01 -6.38 17.29
CA PHE A 275 -17.50 -5.16 16.66
C PHE A 275 -17.66 -3.91 17.53
N SER A 276 -18.21 -4.07 18.73
CA SER A 276 -18.43 -2.98 19.67
C SER A 276 -17.86 -3.35 21.03
N ARG A 277 -18.64 -4.05 21.86
CA ARG A 277 -18.31 -4.39 23.25
C ARG A 277 -16.97 -5.11 23.40
N VAL A 278 -16.65 -6.08 22.54
CA VAL A 278 -15.37 -6.82 22.63
C VAL A 278 -14.17 -5.90 22.39
N ILE A 279 -14.30 -4.93 21.48
CA ILE A 279 -13.25 -3.94 21.24
C ILE A 279 -13.19 -2.92 22.38
N GLU A 280 -14.35 -2.40 22.82
CA GLU A 280 -14.45 -1.36 23.83
C GLU A 280 -14.04 -1.85 25.24
N LYS A 281 -14.70 -2.90 25.73
CA LYS A 281 -14.52 -3.45 27.10
C LYS A 281 -13.45 -4.52 27.17
N GLY A 282 -13.11 -5.15 26.04
CA GLY A 282 -12.01 -6.09 25.95
C GLY A 282 -10.72 -5.36 25.62
N CYS A 283 -10.52 -5.04 24.34
CA CYS A 283 -9.23 -4.56 23.83
C CYS A 283 -8.82 -3.17 24.36
N ILE A 284 -9.69 -2.17 24.31
CA ILE A 284 -9.37 -0.80 24.72
C ILE A 284 -9.18 -0.71 26.24
N GLU A 285 -10.01 -1.39 27.01
CA GLU A 285 -9.95 -1.38 28.47
C GLU A 285 -8.63 -1.96 29.02
N ILE A 286 -8.14 -3.08 28.45
CA ILE A 286 -6.84 -3.63 28.86
C ILE A 286 -5.67 -2.70 28.51
N LEU A 287 -5.74 -1.99 27.38
CA LEU A 287 -4.73 -1.00 26.98
C LEU A 287 -4.75 0.21 27.93
N LYS A 288 -5.94 0.72 28.27
CA LYS A 288 -6.11 1.82 29.23
C LYS A 288 -5.58 1.44 30.61
N THR A 289 -5.96 0.25 31.11
CA THR A 289 -5.52 -0.26 32.41
C THR A 289 -4.00 -0.41 32.46
N ALA A 290 -3.39 -0.98 31.43
CA ALA A 290 -1.94 -1.10 31.33
C ALA A 290 -1.25 0.27 31.30
N LYS A 291 -1.77 1.24 30.53
CA LYS A 291 -1.23 2.61 30.48
C LYS A 291 -1.33 3.31 31.83
N MET A 292 -2.46 3.20 32.52
CA MET A 292 -2.63 3.79 33.85
C MET A 292 -1.65 3.19 34.86
N LYS A 293 -1.42 1.87 34.82
CA LYS A 293 -0.55 1.17 35.76
C LYS A 293 0.94 1.44 35.52
N PHE A 294 1.38 1.48 34.26
CA PHE A 294 2.81 1.51 33.90
C PHE A 294 3.27 2.82 33.27
N GLY A 295 2.38 3.82 33.11
CA GLY A 295 2.63 5.08 32.40
C GLY A 295 2.68 4.94 30.86
N LYS A 296 2.89 3.72 30.36
CA LYS A 296 2.86 3.33 28.94
C LYS A 296 2.30 1.93 28.81
N VAL A 297 1.76 1.57 27.65
CA VAL A 297 1.30 0.20 27.41
C VAL A 297 2.50 -0.70 27.12
N PRO A 298 2.74 -1.78 27.88
CA PRO A 298 3.81 -2.73 27.57
C PRO A 298 3.61 -3.37 26.19
N GLU A 299 4.71 -3.56 25.44
CA GLU A 299 4.66 -4.08 24.06
C GLU A 299 3.93 -5.42 23.95
N HIS A 300 4.13 -6.34 24.89
CA HIS A 300 3.46 -7.65 24.84
C HIS A 300 1.92 -7.54 24.95
N ILE A 301 1.39 -6.55 25.69
CA ILE A 301 -0.06 -6.28 25.79
C ILE A 301 -0.57 -5.69 24.46
N GLN A 302 0.16 -4.74 23.88
CA GLN A 302 -0.17 -4.21 22.54
C GLN A 302 -0.21 -5.35 21.50
N ARG A 303 0.71 -6.33 21.57
CA ARG A 303 0.76 -7.49 20.67
C ARG A 303 -0.40 -8.46 20.88
N ILE A 304 -0.94 -8.61 22.09
CA ILE A 304 -2.16 -9.40 22.37
C ILE A 304 -3.34 -8.81 21.61
N VAL A 305 -3.55 -7.49 21.73
CA VAL A 305 -4.62 -6.77 21.03
C VAL A 305 -4.43 -6.83 19.52
N LEU A 306 -3.20 -6.59 19.02
CA LEU A 306 -2.89 -6.72 17.60
C LEU A 306 -3.19 -8.12 17.05
N TYR A 307 -2.85 -9.17 17.79
CA TYR A 307 -3.14 -10.54 17.39
C TYR A 307 -4.65 -10.82 17.33
N HIS A 308 -5.45 -10.23 18.20
CA HIS A 308 -6.90 -10.37 18.14
C HIS A 308 -7.49 -9.61 16.94
N ILE A 309 -7.12 -8.35 16.74
CA ILE A 309 -7.74 -7.52 15.71
C ILE A 309 -7.32 -7.87 14.28
N ILE A 310 -6.12 -8.42 14.06
CA ILE A 310 -5.62 -8.67 12.70
C ILE A 310 -6.54 -9.57 11.86
N TRP A 311 -7.24 -10.51 12.50
CA TRP A 311 -8.19 -11.41 11.85
C TRP A 311 -9.41 -10.67 11.28
N TYR A 312 -9.79 -9.53 11.87
CA TYR A 312 -10.87 -8.69 11.36
C TYR A 312 -10.49 -8.11 9.98
N PHE A 313 -9.28 -7.56 9.84
CA PHE A 313 -8.81 -7.03 8.56
C PHE A 313 -8.77 -8.10 7.47
N GLY A 314 -8.34 -9.33 7.80
CA GLY A 314 -8.36 -10.45 6.84
C GLY A 314 -9.77 -10.84 6.34
N ARG A 315 -10.82 -10.56 7.12
CA ARG A 315 -12.21 -10.87 6.78
C ARG A 315 -12.95 -9.69 6.11
N ILE A 316 -12.56 -8.45 6.40
CA ILE A 316 -13.31 -7.24 6.02
C ILE A 316 -12.72 -6.52 4.81
N VAL A 317 -11.38 -6.49 4.66
CA VAL A 317 -10.73 -5.74 3.57
C VAL A 317 -11.19 -6.27 2.21
N ASN A 318 -11.62 -5.36 1.32
CA ASN A 318 -12.25 -5.63 0.02
C ASN A 318 -13.49 -6.54 0.08
N LYS A 319 -14.15 -6.62 1.24
CA LYS A 319 -15.33 -7.45 1.49
C LYS A 319 -16.39 -6.68 2.29
N PRO A 320 -16.94 -5.58 1.76
CA PRO A 320 -17.96 -4.77 2.45
C PRO A 320 -19.18 -5.60 2.91
N ALA A 321 -19.56 -6.63 2.16
CA ALA A 321 -20.67 -7.53 2.51
C ALA A 321 -20.41 -8.35 3.79
N ALA A 322 -19.15 -8.48 4.24
CA ALA A 322 -18.82 -9.23 5.46
C ALA A 322 -19.50 -8.68 6.71
N LEU A 323 -19.87 -7.39 6.71
CA LEU A 323 -20.53 -6.69 7.82
C LEU A 323 -21.92 -6.16 7.43
N SER A 324 -22.59 -6.75 6.44
CA SER A 324 -23.92 -6.29 5.99
C SER A 324 -25.01 -6.38 7.05
N HIS A 325 -24.85 -7.28 8.02
CA HIS A 325 -25.74 -7.42 9.17
C HIS A 325 -25.62 -6.25 10.18
N LEU A 326 -24.62 -5.38 10.05
CA LEU A 326 -24.45 -4.18 10.86
C LEU A 326 -25.05 -2.96 10.16
N SER A 327 -25.67 -2.07 10.93
CA SER A 327 -26.09 -0.75 10.44
C SER A 327 -24.88 0.13 10.12
N GLU A 328 -25.07 1.15 9.27
CA GLU A 328 -24.00 2.12 8.97
C GLU A 328 -23.51 2.87 10.22
N GLU A 329 -24.38 3.11 11.20
CA GLU A 329 -24.00 3.69 12.49
C GLU A 329 -23.10 2.74 13.30
N GLN A 330 -23.42 1.45 13.33
CA GLN A 330 -22.60 0.43 13.99
C GLN A 330 -21.23 0.28 13.31
N LYS A 331 -21.16 0.33 11.98
CA LYS A 331 -19.89 0.31 11.23
C LYS A 331 -19.03 1.52 11.54
N LYS A 332 -19.61 2.73 11.56
CA LYS A 332 -18.91 3.96 11.95
C LYS A 332 -18.40 3.89 13.38
N HIS A 333 -19.22 3.38 14.31
CA HIS A 333 -18.82 3.19 15.69
C HIS A 333 -17.66 2.20 15.82
N PHE A 334 -17.71 1.07 15.11
CA PHE A 334 -16.61 0.10 15.07
C PHE A 334 -15.29 0.75 14.58
N VAL A 335 -15.34 1.51 13.48
CA VAL A 335 -14.16 2.23 12.97
C VAL A 335 -13.62 3.23 14.00
N ALA A 336 -14.50 3.97 14.69
CA ALA A 336 -14.09 4.89 15.76
C ALA A 336 -13.38 4.17 16.92
N LEU A 337 -13.90 3.00 17.34
CA LEU A 337 -13.25 2.16 18.35
C LEU A 337 -11.88 1.66 17.88
N LEU A 338 -11.72 1.32 16.60
CA LEU A 338 -10.41 0.95 16.07
C LEU A 338 -9.42 2.11 16.16
N HIS A 339 -9.81 3.33 15.77
CA HIS A 339 -8.94 4.51 15.91
C HIS A 339 -8.55 4.76 17.37
N GLU A 340 -9.50 4.64 18.31
CA GLU A 340 -9.20 4.74 19.73
C GLU A 340 -8.21 3.65 20.17
N MET A 341 -8.47 2.39 19.82
CA MET A 341 -7.60 1.26 20.17
C MET A 341 -6.19 1.44 19.63
N PHE A 342 -6.05 1.78 18.34
CA PHE A 342 -4.74 2.01 17.73
C PHE A 342 -4.03 3.24 18.30
N SER A 343 -4.72 4.21 18.92
CA SER A 343 -4.05 5.31 19.64
C SER A 343 -3.13 4.83 20.79
N TYR A 344 -3.39 3.64 21.34
CA TYR A 344 -2.59 3.01 22.40
C TYR A 344 -1.49 2.06 21.90
N ILE A 345 -1.43 1.80 20.59
CA ILE A 345 -0.47 0.86 19.98
C ILE A 345 0.66 1.64 19.32
N ASP A 346 1.91 1.35 19.65
CA ASP A 346 3.06 2.07 19.11
C ASP A 346 3.36 1.65 17.66
N GLU A 347 3.82 2.60 16.83
CA GLU A 347 4.24 2.33 15.45
C GLU A 347 5.33 1.24 15.36
N ALA A 348 6.29 1.28 16.29
CA ALA A 348 7.35 0.28 16.39
C ALA A 348 6.80 -1.12 16.67
N THR A 349 5.73 -1.24 17.47
CA THR A 349 5.07 -2.51 17.75
C THR A 349 4.39 -3.06 16.48
N ILE A 350 3.67 -2.21 15.73
CA ILE A 350 3.07 -2.58 14.44
C ILE A 350 4.14 -3.11 13.48
N LEU A 351 5.27 -2.40 13.36
CA LEU A 351 6.36 -2.80 12.46
C LEU A 351 7.03 -4.12 12.87
N ARG A 352 7.13 -4.43 14.16
CA ARG A 352 7.72 -5.67 14.68
C ARG A 352 6.74 -6.85 14.75
N PHE A 353 5.44 -6.63 14.52
CA PHE A 353 4.44 -7.68 14.57
C PHE A 353 4.47 -8.57 13.32
N ASN A 354 4.75 -9.87 13.49
CA ASN A 354 4.96 -10.83 12.38
C ASN A 354 4.09 -12.10 12.51
N LEU A 355 2.93 -12.00 13.18
CA LEU A 355 2.07 -13.15 13.47
C LEU A 355 0.80 -13.11 12.61
N ALA A 356 0.07 -14.23 12.55
CA ALA A 356 -1.26 -14.30 11.94
C ALA A 356 -1.34 -13.71 10.50
N GLY A 357 -0.27 -13.88 9.71
CA GLY A 357 -0.24 -13.38 8.34
C GLY A 357 -0.04 -11.85 8.22
N THR A 358 0.41 -11.14 9.26
CA THR A 358 0.82 -9.72 9.14
C THR A 358 2.17 -9.61 8.46
N TRP A 359 2.14 -9.40 7.14
CA TRP A 359 3.32 -9.16 6.33
C TRP A 359 3.56 -7.65 6.24
N PHE A 360 4.56 -7.22 5.48
CA PHE A 360 4.88 -5.79 5.37
C PHE A 360 3.70 -4.97 4.84
N PHE A 361 2.93 -5.51 3.89
CA PHE A 361 1.70 -4.90 3.36
C PHE A 361 0.73 -4.46 4.47
N GLN A 362 0.37 -5.37 5.39
CA GLN A 362 -0.54 -5.04 6.48
C GLN A 362 0.05 -3.98 7.42
N LYS A 363 1.38 -3.97 7.61
CA LYS A 363 2.03 -2.95 8.45
C LYS A 363 1.94 -1.57 7.82
N VAL A 364 2.17 -1.45 6.51
CA VAL A 364 2.00 -0.19 5.78
C VAL A 364 0.56 0.29 5.90
N ALA A 365 -0.41 -0.61 5.68
CA ALA A 365 -1.83 -0.27 5.78
C ALA A 365 -2.23 0.19 7.18
N LEU A 366 -1.83 -0.51 8.24
CA LEU A 366 -2.15 -0.13 9.62
C LEU A 366 -1.51 1.20 10.04
N LEU A 367 -0.27 1.48 9.60
CA LEU A 367 0.37 2.77 9.83
C LEU A 367 -0.34 3.89 9.06
N GLY A 368 -0.63 3.69 7.77
CA GLY A 368 -1.32 4.68 6.97
C GLY A 368 -2.72 5.00 7.50
N LEU A 369 -3.54 3.96 7.76
CA LEU A 369 -4.92 4.10 8.19
C LEU A 369 -5.06 4.66 9.61
N PHE A 370 -4.27 4.16 10.58
CA PHE A 370 -4.47 4.51 12.00
C PHE A 370 -3.43 5.48 12.57
N LYS A 371 -2.27 5.63 11.92
CA LYS A 371 -1.18 6.50 12.37
C LYS A 371 -0.92 7.68 11.45
N ASN A 372 -1.49 7.68 10.25
CA ASN A 372 -1.22 8.66 9.21
C ASN A 372 0.28 8.84 8.94
N THR A 373 1.05 7.75 9.05
CA THR A 373 2.50 7.72 8.85
C THR A 373 2.92 6.60 7.89
N ALA A 374 4.05 6.77 7.23
CA ALA A 374 4.67 5.77 6.36
C ALA A 374 5.86 5.10 7.07
N PRO A 375 6.19 3.83 6.76
CA PRO A 375 7.39 3.21 7.29
C PRO A 375 8.66 3.93 6.79
N LYS A 376 9.65 4.10 7.68
CA LYS A 376 10.94 4.73 7.33
C LYS A 376 11.74 3.96 6.27
N SER A 377 11.57 2.65 6.19
CA SER A 377 12.20 1.79 5.19
C SER A 377 11.11 1.01 4.47
N GLN A 378 11.07 1.16 3.15
CA GLN A 378 10.10 0.52 2.29
C GLN A 378 10.63 -0.82 1.74
N ILE A 379 9.71 -1.73 1.46
CA ILE A 379 10.00 -3.02 0.82
C ILE A 379 9.17 -3.14 -0.44
N ALA A 380 9.84 -3.39 -1.55
CA ALA A 380 9.26 -3.75 -2.83
C ALA A 380 9.49 -5.25 -3.11
N TYR A 381 8.60 -5.86 -3.89
CA TYR A 381 8.56 -7.28 -4.16
C TYR A 381 8.59 -7.51 -5.67
N VAL A 382 9.51 -8.33 -6.13
CA VAL A 382 9.47 -8.86 -7.50
C VAL A 382 8.40 -9.93 -7.55
N GLU A 383 7.39 -9.73 -8.40
CA GLU A 383 6.27 -10.66 -8.53
C GLU A 383 6.41 -11.55 -9.77
N ASP A 384 6.79 -10.98 -10.91
CA ASP A 384 6.83 -11.70 -12.19
C ASP A 384 7.95 -11.19 -13.11
N PHE A 385 8.25 -11.96 -14.15
CA PHE A 385 9.18 -11.59 -15.20
C PHE A 385 8.66 -12.06 -16.58
N ASP A 386 8.50 -11.12 -17.49
CA ASP A 386 8.14 -11.35 -18.88
C ASP A 386 9.42 -11.64 -19.68
N LEU A 387 9.63 -12.92 -20.00
CA LEU A 387 10.86 -13.40 -20.65
C LEU A 387 10.99 -12.89 -22.09
N THR A 388 9.86 -12.75 -22.80
CA THR A 388 9.82 -12.33 -24.21
C THR A 388 10.11 -10.83 -24.33
N LYS A 389 9.42 -10.00 -23.53
CA LYS A 389 9.57 -8.53 -23.57
C LYS A 389 10.71 -8.03 -22.69
N LYS A 390 11.37 -8.92 -21.93
CA LYS A 390 12.42 -8.61 -20.93
C LYS A 390 11.96 -7.53 -19.96
N GLN A 391 10.81 -7.76 -19.34
CA GLN A 391 10.24 -6.83 -18.36
C GLN A 391 10.11 -7.50 -17.00
N ILE A 392 10.41 -6.76 -15.94
CA ILE A 392 10.22 -7.21 -14.56
C ILE A 392 9.01 -6.51 -13.95
N LEU A 393 8.17 -7.26 -13.24
CA LEU A 393 7.07 -6.72 -12.45
C LEU A 393 7.52 -6.57 -11.01
N VAL A 394 7.54 -5.32 -10.53
CA VAL A 394 7.83 -4.99 -9.14
C VAL A 394 6.63 -4.32 -8.52
N LYS A 395 6.30 -4.69 -7.28
CA LYS A 395 5.22 -4.07 -6.51
C LYS A 395 5.66 -3.55 -5.15
N TYR A 396 5.03 -2.49 -4.69
CA TYR A 396 5.19 -1.96 -3.32
C TYR A 396 3.85 -1.38 -2.82
N PHE A 397 3.81 -0.96 -1.56
CA PHE A 397 2.58 -0.50 -0.92
C PHE A 397 2.76 0.87 -0.29
N SER A 398 1.74 1.73 -0.38
CA SER A 398 1.72 3.03 0.27
C SER A 398 0.30 3.56 0.43
N ASN A 399 0.05 4.32 1.48
CA ASN A 399 -1.17 5.12 1.65
C ASN A 399 -1.02 6.55 1.13
N PHE A 400 0.21 6.96 0.83
CA PHE A 400 0.56 8.31 0.40
C PHE A 400 1.12 8.28 -1.02
N PRO A 401 0.91 9.33 -1.83
CA PRO A 401 1.69 9.54 -3.04
C PRO A 401 3.18 9.54 -2.71
N ILE A 402 3.98 8.82 -3.48
CA ILE A 402 5.42 8.72 -3.30
C ILE A 402 6.09 8.93 -4.65
N VAL A 403 7.11 9.80 -4.68
CA VAL A 403 7.99 9.94 -5.84
C VAL A 403 8.89 8.71 -5.90
N GLU A 404 8.65 7.86 -6.88
CA GLU A 404 9.50 6.70 -7.18
C GLU A 404 10.61 7.06 -8.17
N GLN A 405 11.79 6.45 -8.02
CA GLN A 405 12.89 6.53 -8.98
C GLN A 405 13.47 5.12 -9.16
N TRP A 406 13.49 4.65 -10.40
CA TRP A 406 13.96 3.32 -10.77
C TRP A 406 15.29 3.44 -11.47
N VAL A 407 16.30 2.67 -11.02
CA VAL A 407 17.65 2.80 -11.53
C VAL A 407 18.22 1.43 -11.90
N ILE A 408 18.83 1.33 -13.08
CA ILE A 408 19.66 0.19 -13.49
C ILE A 408 21.06 0.71 -13.79
N ASN A 409 22.09 0.13 -13.15
CA ASN A 409 23.49 0.50 -13.37
C ASN A 409 23.78 2.02 -13.24
N GLY A 410 23.09 2.70 -12.32
CA GLY A 410 23.23 4.14 -12.10
C GLY A 410 22.45 5.04 -13.06
N LYS A 411 21.78 4.48 -14.07
CA LYS A 411 20.91 5.22 -14.99
C LYS A 411 19.44 5.05 -14.63
N GLU A 412 18.68 6.14 -14.59
CA GLU A 412 17.24 6.08 -14.39
C GLU A 412 16.55 5.38 -15.58
N ILE A 413 15.57 4.53 -15.26
CA ILE A 413 14.74 3.86 -16.24
C ILE A 413 13.27 4.20 -15.99
N PHE A 414 12.49 4.25 -17.07
CA PHE A 414 11.07 4.58 -17.00
C PHE A 414 10.21 3.31 -17.17
N PRO A 415 9.13 3.17 -16.39
CA PRO A 415 8.19 2.07 -16.57
C PRO A 415 7.58 2.03 -17.97
N LYS A 416 7.17 0.83 -18.38
CA LYS A 416 6.31 0.61 -19.56
C LYS A 416 4.83 0.59 -19.19
N TYR A 417 4.52 0.04 -18.02
CA TYR A 417 3.17 0.04 -17.48
C TYR A 417 3.21 0.27 -15.97
N GLN A 418 2.18 0.95 -15.47
CA GLN A 418 1.91 1.15 -14.06
C GLN A 418 0.44 0.84 -13.79
N LYS A 419 0.18 0.28 -12.62
CA LYS A 419 -1.17 0.01 -12.10
C LYS A 419 -1.19 0.28 -10.60
N GLU A 420 -2.15 1.07 -10.15
CA GLU A 420 -2.49 1.19 -8.72
C GLU A 420 -3.70 0.30 -8.42
N VAL A 421 -3.61 -0.47 -7.33
CA VAL A 421 -4.70 -1.31 -6.83
C VAL A 421 -5.12 -0.78 -5.47
N VAL A 422 -6.42 -0.52 -5.32
CA VAL A 422 -6.98 0.02 -4.07
C VAL A 422 -7.46 -1.12 -3.18
N TYR A 423 -7.06 -1.07 -1.91
CA TYR A 423 -7.62 -1.91 -0.86
C TYR A 423 -8.54 -1.04 0.02
N ASP A 424 -9.82 -1.41 0.08
CA ASP A 424 -10.86 -0.73 0.86
C ASP A 424 -11.05 -1.41 2.22
N PHE A 425 -11.27 -0.59 3.24
CA PHE A 425 -11.72 -1.00 4.56
C PHE A 425 -12.91 -0.14 4.98
N LEU A 426 -14.13 -0.65 4.74
CA LEU A 426 -15.39 -0.02 5.13
C LEU A 426 -15.54 1.42 4.61
N GLY A 427 -15.20 1.63 3.33
CA GLY A 427 -15.26 2.94 2.67
C GLY A 427 -14.06 3.85 2.97
N SER A 428 -13.07 3.38 3.73
CA SER A 428 -11.81 4.07 3.97
C SER A 428 -10.66 3.39 3.22
N LEU A 429 -9.69 4.16 2.73
CA LEU A 429 -8.49 3.61 2.10
C LEU A 429 -7.68 2.80 3.11
N TYR A 430 -7.65 1.48 2.96
CA TYR A 430 -6.79 0.62 3.75
C TYR A 430 -5.32 0.81 3.35
N THR A 431 -5.03 0.67 2.05
CA THR A 431 -3.74 1.03 1.43
C THR A 431 -3.84 0.92 -0.09
N LYS A 432 -2.81 1.36 -0.82
CA LYS A 432 -2.64 1.11 -2.26
C LYS A 432 -1.48 0.17 -2.52
N GLU A 433 -1.62 -0.69 -3.52
CA GLU A 433 -0.52 -1.46 -4.13
C GLU A 433 -0.15 -0.82 -5.46
N TYR A 434 1.12 -0.46 -5.60
CA TYR A 434 1.70 0.07 -6.83
C TYR A 434 2.39 -1.08 -7.56
N ARG A 435 2.04 -1.30 -8.83
CA ARG A 435 2.52 -2.40 -9.66
C ARG A 435 3.15 -1.82 -10.92
N THR A 436 4.43 -2.08 -11.12
CA THR A 436 5.23 -1.41 -12.15
C THR A 436 5.97 -2.43 -12.99
N TRP A 437 5.71 -2.41 -14.30
CA TRP A 437 6.45 -3.17 -15.30
C TRP A 437 7.61 -2.33 -15.84
N LEU A 438 8.84 -2.76 -15.56
CA LEU A 438 10.06 -2.05 -15.93
C LEU A 438 10.78 -2.78 -17.06
N PRO A 439 11.27 -2.05 -18.09
CA PRO A 439 12.11 -2.65 -19.12
C PRO A 439 13.49 -3.00 -18.53
N CYS A 440 13.98 -4.20 -18.83
CA CYS A 440 15.25 -4.75 -18.31
C CYS A 440 16.12 -5.30 -19.44
N ASN A 441 16.32 -4.51 -20.48
CA ASN A 441 17.20 -4.88 -21.60
C ASN A 441 18.67 -4.98 -21.17
N ASP A 442 19.06 -4.18 -20.19
CA ASP A 442 20.34 -4.25 -19.49
C ASP A 442 20.19 -5.16 -18.26
N MET A 443 20.92 -6.29 -18.22
CA MET A 443 20.89 -7.28 -17.13
C MET A 443 21.70 -6.84 -15.90
N GLY A 444 21.74 -5.54 -15.65
CA GLY A 444 22.41 -4.90 -14.54
C GLY A 444 21.76 -5.13 -13.17
N SER A 445 22.09 -4.24 -12.24
CA SER A 445 21.47 -4.24 -10.90
C SER A 445 20.35 -3.22 -10.80
N LEU A 446 19.14 -3.69 -10.47
CA LEU A 446 17.96 -2.87 -10.22
C LEU A 446 18.00 -2.27 -8.81
N GLU A 447 17.71 -0.97 -8.72
CA GLU A 447 17.54 -0.21 -7.49
C GLU A 447 16.20 0.56 -7.56
N LEU A 448 15.56 0.71 -6.40
CA LEU A 448 14.35 1.52 -6.25
C LEU A 448 14.56 2.54 -5.13
N PHE A 449 14.28 3.80 -5.41
CA PHE A 449 14.19 4.85 -4.42
C PHE A 449 12.74 5.33 -4.31
N LEU A 450 12.26 5.45 -3.08
CA LEU A 450 10.91 5.90 -2.73
C LEU A 450 11.06 7.11 -1.81
N ALA A 451 10.60 8.27 -2.28
CA ALA A 451 10.82 9.57 -1.62
C ALA A 451 12.30 9.79 -1.27
N GLY A 452 13.19 9.54 -2.24
CA GLY A 452 14.65 9.67 -2.10
C GLY A 452 15.34 8.59 -1.25
N ASN A 453 14.58 7.74 -0.55
CA ASN A 453 15.14 6.67 0.28
C ASN A 453 15.18 5.35 -0.48
N ARG A 454 16.31 4.63 -0.39
CA ARG A 454 16.44 3.31 -1.03
C ARG A 454 15.48 2.30 -0.39
N ALA A 455 14.66 1.66 -1.21
CA ALA A 455 13.79 0.56 -0.82
C ALA A 455 14.53 -0.78 -0.91
N LYS A 456 14.15 -1.73 -0.05
CA LYS A 456 14.63 -3.13 -0.16
C LYS A 456 13.83 -3.86 -1.23
N LEU A 457 14.51 -4.48 -2.18
CA LEU A 457 13.91 -5.35 -3.19
C LEU A 457 13.89 -6.79 -2.68
N THR A 458 12.72 -7.42 -2.64
CA THR A 458 12.55 -8.81 -2.20
C THR A 458 12.32 -9.72 -3.40
N PHE A 459 13.12 -10.78 -3.52
CA PHE A 459 12.94 -11.82 -4.52
C PHE A 459 13.29 -13.19 -3.92
N SER A 460 12.43 -14.19 -4.14
CA SER A 460 12.60 -15.57 -3.65
C SER A 460 12.97 -15.66 -2.15
N GLY A 461 12.33 -14.83 -1.32
CA GLY A 461 12.54 -14.77 0.13
C GLY A 461 13.82 -14.06 0.59
N LYS A 462 14.63 -13.51 -0.33
CA LYS A 462 15.84 -12.74 -0.03
C LYS A 462 15.62 -11.25 -0.29
N GLN A 463 16.27 -10.40 0.50
CA GLN A 463 16.22 -8.94 0.36
C GLN A 463 17.53 -8.41 -0.21
N PHE A 464 17.44 -7.44 -1.10
CA PHE A 464 18.54 -6.84 -1.83
C PHE A 464 18.43 -5.31 -1.77
N ASP A 465 19.56 -4.63 -1.61
CA ASP A 465 19.66 -3.18 -1.85
C ASP A 465 19.79 -2.87 -3.34
N LYS A 466 20.51 -3.74 -4.06
CA LYS A 466 20.64 -3.75 -5.50
C LYS A 466 20.38 -5.16 -5.98
N LEU A 467 19.34 -5.38 -6.77
CA LEU A 467 18.93 -6.71 -7.21
C LEU A 467 19.53 -7.02 -8.58
N PRO A 468 20.41 -8.04 -8.71
CA PRO A 468 20.90 -8.46 -10.03
C PRO A 468 19.76 -9.04 -10.87
N ILE A 469 19.45 -8.39 -11.99
CA ILE A 469 18.32 -8.78 -12.85
C ILE A 469 18.55 -10.18 -13.43
N GLU A 470 19.80 -10.53 -13.76
CA GLU A 470 20.18 -11.86 -14.24
C GLU A 470 19.74 -13.00 -13.30
N THR A 471 19.73 -12.74 -11.98
CA THR A 471 19.26 -13.72 -10.98
C THR A 471 17.76 -13.95 -11.09
N VAL A 472 16.99 -12.88 -11.34
CA VAL A 472 15.53 -12.97 -11.57
C VAL A 472 15.27 -13.69 -12.89
N PHE A 473 15.89 -13.23 -13.98
CA PHE A 473 15.75 -13.80 -15.31
C PHE A 473 16.05 -15.30 -15.33
N THR A 474 17.20 -15.71 -14.80
CA THR A 474 17.59 -17.12 -14.74
C THR A 474 16.61 -17.96 -13.94
N SER A 475 16.11 -17.45 -12.80
CA SER A 475 15.14 -18.16 -11.98
C SER A 475 13.79 -18.37 -12.67
N PHE A 476 13.32 -17.42 -13.48
CA PHE A 476 12.08 -17.59 -14.24
C PHE A 476 12.30 -18.47 -15.47
N LYS A 477 13.43 -18.32 -16.17
CA LYS A 477 13.79 -19.14 -17.33
C LYS A 477 13.94 -20.62 -16.99
N GLN A 478 14.62 -20.95 -15.88
CA GLN A 478 14.81 -22.36 -15.45
C GLN A 478 13.50 -23.07 -15.09
N LYS A 479 12.45 -22.32 -14.73
CA LYS A 479 11.14 -22.87 -14.41
C LYS A 479 10.27 -23.09 -15.65
N SER A 480 10.68 -22.58 -16.82
CA SER A 480 9.90 -22.73 -18.04
C SER A 480 9.97 -24.17 -18.57
N THR A 481 8.80 -24.70 -18.89
CA THR A 481 8.56 -26.01 -19.48
C THR A 481 8.08 -25.94 -20.92
N VAL A 482 7.90 -24.74 -21.50
CA VAL A 482 7.51 -24.52 -22.90
C VAL A 482 8.57 -25.13 -23.85
N LYS A 483 8.11 -25.96 -24.80
CA LYS A 483 8.96 -26.61 -25.82
C LYS A 483 8.40 -26.50 -27.24
N SER A 484 7.14 -26.11 -27.41
CA SER A 484 6.50 -25.92 -28.71
C SER A 484 5.73 -24.60 -28.75
N ASN A 485 5.41 -24.13 -29.95
CA ASN A 485 4.57 -22.96 -30.16
C ASN A 485 3.06 -23.32 -30.25
N ASP A 486 2.67 -24.51 -29.79
CA ASP A 486 1.28 -24.96 -29.90
C ASP A 486 0.36 -24.15 -28.99
N TRP A 487 -0.88 -23.95 -29.44
CA TRP A 487 -1.94 -23.35 -28.63
C TRP A 487 -3.01 -24.39 -28.31
N ILE A 488 -3.40 -24.45 -27.03
CA ILE A 488 -4.51 -25.28 -26.58
C ILE A 488 -5.69 -24.35 -26.28
N LEU A 489 -6.77 -24.52 -27.04
CA LEU A 489 -8.03 -23.80 -26.88
C LEU A 489 -9.04 -24.69 -26.15
N MET A 490 -9.83 -24.11 -25.25
CA MET A 490 -10.97 -24.81 -24.64
C MET A 490 -12.01 -23.87 -24.03
N ASP A 491 -13.27 -24.26 -24.10
CA ASP A 491 -14.34 -23.61 -23.34
C ASP A 491 -14.46 -24.27 -21.95
N ARG A 492 -15.08 -25.45 -21.88
CA ARG A 492 -15.11 -26.33 -20.70
C ARG A 492 -14.51 -27.68 -21.02
N ASP A 493 -14.21 -28.46 -19.99
CA ASP A 493 -13.75 -29.84 -20.18
C ASP A 493 -14.82 -30.75 -20.80
N ASN A 494 -16.11 -30.43 -20.66
CA ASN A 494 -17.22 -31.25 -21.14
C ASN A 494 -18.15 -30.58 -22.17
N GLN A 495 -17.92 -29.32 -22.53
CA GLN A 495 -18.81 -28.54 -23.40
C GLN A 495 -18.02 -27.51 -24.23
N ALA A 496 -18.45 -27.30 -25.48
CA ALA A 496 -17.95 -26.25 -26.38
C ALA A 496 -19.01 -25.13 -26.59
N ASP A 497 -19.05 -24.49 -27.76
CA ASP A 497 -19.99 -23.43 -28.15
C ASP A 497 -19.85 -22.08 -27.39
N ASP A 498 -18.66 -21.77 -26.86
CA ASP A 498 -18.34 -20.45 -26.30
C ASP A 498 -17.14 -19.82 -27.05
N ASN A 499 -16.53 -18.76 -26.49
CA ASN A 499 -15.53 -17.93 -27.16
C ASN A 499 -14.34 -18.71 -27.74
N ALA A 500 -13.89 -19.80 -27.12
CA ALA A 500 -12.76 -20.57 -27.62
C ALA A 500 -13.10 -21.34 -28.90
N GLU A 501 -14.32 -21.87 -29.04
CA GLU A 501 -14.75 -22.54 -30.27
C GLU A 501 -14.74 -21.56 -31.46
N HIS A 502 -15.30 -20.37 -31.31
CA HIS A 502 -15.35 -19.38 -32.39
C HIS A 502 -13.96 -18.89 -32.77
N LEU A 503 -13.10 -18.65 -31.78
CA LEU A 503 -11.72 -18.28 -32.03
C LEU A 503 -10.95 -19.42 -32.73
N TYR A 504 -11.17 -20.68 -32.35
CA TYR A 504 -10.55 -21.83 -33.01
C TYR A 504 -10.88 -21.84 -34.50
N ARG A 505 -12.16 -21.67 -34.86
CA ARG A 505 -12.61 -21.66 -36.27
C ARG A 505 -11.91 -20.54 -37.04
N TYR A 506 -11.90 -19.33 -36.49
CA TYR A 506 -11.23 -18.19 -37.10
C TYR A 506 -9.75 -18.47 -37.36
N ILE A 507 -9.01 -18.99 -36.38
CA ILE A 507 -7.58 -19.29 -36.52
C ILE A 507 -7.37 -20.41 -37.54
N SER A 508 -8.16 -21.48 -37.48
CA SER A 508 -8.05 -22.60 -38.41
C SER A 508 -8.29 -22.18 -39.87
N GLU A 509 -9.17 -21.21 -40.10
CA GLU A 509 -9.52 -20.72 -41.44
C GLU A 509 -8.53 -19.66 -41.97
N ASN A 510 -8.05 -18.77 -41.10
CA ASN A 510 -7.27 -17.58 -41.51
C ASN A 510 -5.77 -17.69 -41.21
N HIS A 511 -5.38 -18.57 -40.28
CA HIS A 511 -4.02 -18.75 -39.78
C HIS A 511 -3.63 -20.24 -39.67
N PRO A 512 -3.73 -21.01 -40.78
CA PRO A 512 -3.44 -22.46 -40.78
C PRO A 512 -1.98 -22.79 -40.46
N GLU A 513 -1.08 -21.81 -40.45
CA GLU A 513 0.31 -21.95 -40.01
C GLU A 513 0.47 -22.12 -38.48
N GLN A 514 -0.53 -21.75 -37.69
CA GLN A 514 -0.49 -21.85 -36.23
C GLN A 514 -1.05 -23.21 -35.80
N ASP A 515 -0.21 -24.03 -35.17
CA ASP A 515 -0.63 -25.30 -34.60
C ASP A 515 -1.57 -25.07 -33.41
N ILE A 516 -2.84 -25.46 -33.58
CA ILE A 516 -3.90 -25.34 -32.57
C ILE A 516 -4.55 -26.68 -32.27
N TYR A 517 -4.95 -26.87 -31.01
CA TYR A 517 -5.64 -28.05 -30.49
C TYR A 517 -6.85 -27.59 -29.68
N PHE A 518 -7.96 -28.32 -29.77
CA PHE A 518 -9.15 -28.04 -28.97
C PHE A 518 -9.34 -29.13 -27.91
N ALA A 519 -9.22 -28.78 -26.63
CA ALA A 519 -9.29 -29.74 -25.54
C ALA A 519 -10.73 -29.96 -25.07
N LEU A 520 -11.19 -31.21 -25.10
CA LEU A 520 -12.56 -31.60 -24.73
C LEU A 520 -12.58 -33.06 -24.25
N LYS A 521 -13.50 -33.43 -23.36
CA LYS A 521 -13.72 -34.85 -23.01
C LYS A 521 -14.40 -35.57 -24.16
N LYS A 522 -13.97 -36.80 -24.44
CA LYS A 522 -14.56 -37.67 -25.47
C LYS A 522 -16.03 -38.03 -25.20
N THR A 523 -16.47 -37.92 -23.95
CA THR A 523 -17.86 -38.11 -23.53
C THR A 523 -18.76 -36.88 -23.76
N SER A 524 -18.20 -35.74 -24.18
CA SER A 524 -18.98 -34.54 -24.50
C SER A 524 -19.93 -34.79 -25.67
N SER A 525 -21.11 -34.19 -25.63
CA SER A 525 -22.06 -34.16 -26.75
C SER A 525 -21.48 -33.45 -27.98
N ASP A 526 -20.56 -32.51 -27.80
CA ASP A 526 -19.97 -31.73 -28.88
C ASP A 526 -18.84 -32.45 -29.63
N TRP A 527 -18.24 -33.50 -29.04
CA TRP A 527 -17.06 -34.16 -29.61
C TRP A 527 -17.26 -34.58 -31.07
N LYS A 528 -18.36 -35.29 -31.35
CA LYS A 528 -18.63 -35.80 -32.71
C LYS A 528 -18.86 -34.68 -33.72
N ARG A 529 -19.53 -33.58 -33.32
CA ARG A 529 -19.77 -32.42 -34.20
C ARG A 529 -18.45 -31.75 -34.54
N LEU A 530 -17.61 -31.48 -33.54
CA LEU A 530 -16.33 -30.81 -33.76
C LEU A 530 -15.34 -31.68 -34.55
N GLU A 531 -15.35 -32.99 -34.33
CA GLU A 531 -14.56 -33.94 -35.13
C GLU A 531 -14.97 -33.90 -36.61
N GLN A 532 -16.27 -33.83 -36.90
CA GLN A 532 -16.80 -33.66 -38.26
C GLN A 532 -16.47 -32.30 -38.87
N ASP A 533 -16.43 -31.25 -38.05
CA ASP A 533 -16.03 -29.90 -38.45
C ASP A 533 -14.51 -29.77 -38.67
N GLY A 534 -13.73 -30.85 -38.49
CA GLY A 534 -12.29 -30.87 -38.74
C GLY A 534 -11.43 -30.33 -37.59
N PHE A 535 -11.97 -30.27 -36.36
CA PHE A 535 -11.20 -29.83 -35.20
C PHE A 535 -10.10 -30.84 -34.85
N ASN A 536 -8.93 -30.33 -34.51
CA ASN A 536 -7.84 -31.09 -33.94
C ASN A 536 -8.11 -31.34 -32.44
N LEU A 537 -8.95 -32.33 -32.16
CA LEU A 537 -9.43 -32.62 -30.81
C LEU A 537 -8.39 -33.31 -29.94
N LEU A 538 -8.27 -32.82 -28.70
CA LEU A 538 -7.36 -33.34 -27.69
C LEU A 538 -8.18 -33.82 -26.48
N GLU A 539 -8.18 -35.14 -26.23
CA GLU A 539 -9.00 -35.72 -25.14
C GLU A 539 -8.53 -35.21 -23.78
N PHE A 540 -9.36 -34.38 -23.14
CA PHE A 540 -9.04 -33.78 -21.85
C PHE A 540 -8.80 -34.86 -20.78
N GLY A 541 -7.66 -34.78 -20.09
CA GLY A 541 -7.24 -35.76 -19.10
C GLY A 541 -6.48 -36.97 -19.64
N SER A 542 -6.33 -37.09 -20.96
CA SER A 542 -5.49 -38.14 -21.57
C SER A 542 -3.99 -37.83 -21.39
N SER A 543 -3.14 -38.86 -21.49
CA SER A 543 -1.68 -38.65 -21.48
C SER A 543 -1.18 -37.79 -22.64
N ALA A 544 -1.89 -37.80 -23.79
CA ALA A 544 -1.59 -36.92 -24.91
C ALA A 544 -1.89 -35.45 -24.57
N PHE A 545 -3.04 -35.19 -23.94
CA PHE A 545 -3.38 -33.86 -23.42
C PHE A 545 -2.35 -33.37 -22.42
N GLU A 546 -2.02 -34.18 -21.41
CA GLU A 546 -1.05 -33.79 -20.38
C GLU A 546 0.34 -33.53 -20.94
N SER A 547 0.76 -34.30 -21.95
CA SER A 547 2.03 -34.06 -22.64
C SER A 547 2.00 -32.73 -23.39
N LYS A 548 0.94 -32.45 -24.16
CA LYS A 548 0.84 -31.17 -24.87
C LYS A 548 0.69 -29.98 -23.95
N LEU A 549 -0.09 -30.10 -22.88
CA LEU A 549 -0.29 -29.03 -21.90
C LEU A 549 1.02 -28.61 -21.22
N LYS A 550 1.96 -29.55 -21.01
CA LYS A 550 3.29 -29.24 -20.47
C LYS A 550 4.15 -28.49 -21.48
N ASP A 551 4.08 -28.87 -22.75
CA ASP A 551 5.01 -28.39 -23.79
C ASP A 551 4.50 -27.13 -24.52
N CYS A 552 3.19 -26.87 -24.53
CA CYS A 552 2.58 -25.77 -25.30
C CYS A 552 3.08 -24.38 -24.88
N ALA A 553 2.89 -23.39 -25.75
CA ALA A 553 3.19 -22.00 -25.42
C ALA A 553 2.01 -21.33 -24.72
N LYS A 554 0.78 -21.59 -25.19
CA LYS A 554 -0.41 -20.85 -24.79
C LYS A 554 -1.55 -21.78 -24.36
N ILE A 555 -2.24 -21.36 -23.31
CA ILE A 555 -3.51 -21.93 -22.86
C ILE A 555 -4.57 -20.84 -23.05
N ILE A 556 -5.50 -21.07 -23.96
CA ILE A 556 -6.53 -20.09 -24.33
C ILE A 556 -7.87 -20.64 -23.91
N SER A 557 -8.56 -19.97 -22.99
CA SER A 557 -9.82 -20.49 -22.47
C SER A 557 -10.84 -19.42 -22.12
N SER A 558 -12.12 -19.77 -22.33
CA SER A 558 -13.29 -19.02 -21.87
C SER A 558 -13.46 -19.08 -20.34
N HIS A 559 -12.76 -19.99 -19.66
CA HIS A 559 -12.78 -20.20 -18.22
C HIS A 559 -11.40 -19.95 -17.60
N VAL A 560 -11.35 -19.78 -16.26
CA VAL A 560 -10.09 -19.56 -15.50
C VAL A 560 -10.04 -20.36 -14.19
N ASP A 561 -10.85 -21.41 -14.15
CA ASP A 561 -11.02 -22.29 -13.01
C ASP A 561 -9.74 -23.09 -12.68
N GLY A 562 -9.68 -23.62 -11.44
CA GLY A 562 -8.51 -24.34 -10.94
C GLY A 562 -8.16 -25.59 -11.74
N TYR A 563 -9.15 -26.27 -12.32
CA TYR A 563 -8.93 -27.48 -13.12
C TYR A 563 -8.20 -27.20 -14.45
N ILE A 564 -8.16 -25.94 -14.90
CA ILE A 564 -7.40 -25.50 -16.08
C ILE A 564 -6.09 -24.87 -15.63
N THR A 565 -6.18 -23.80 -14.82
CA THR A 565 -5.02 -23.00 -14.40
C THR A 565 -4.04 -23.74 -13.49
N HIS A 566 -4.49 -24.79 -12.79
CA HIS A 566 -3.70 -25.60 -11.86
C HIS A 566 -3.99 -27.09 -12.05
N TYR A 567 -4.08 -27.55 -13.30
CA TYR A 567 -4.43 -28.93 -13.66
C TYR A 567 -3.60 -29.98 -12.88
N PHE A 568 -2.27 -29.80 -12.81
CA PHE A 568 -1.37 -30.70 -12.07
C PHE A 568 -1.33 -30.48 -10.55
N LYS A 569 -2.12 -29.52 -10.03
CA LYS A 569 -2.14 -29.07 -8.63
C LYS A 569 -0.77 -28.61 -8.11
N ASP A 570 0.07 -28.14 -9.02
CA ASP A 570 1.38 -27.55 -8.76
C ASP A 570 1.55 -26.25 -9.58
N ASN A 571 2.78 -25.74 -9.63
CA ASN A 571 3.11 -24.49 -10.33
C ASN A 571 3.64 -24.71 -11.77
N SER A 572 3.48 -25.91 -12.35
CA SER A 572 4.12 -26.26 -13.62
C SER A 572 3.58 -25.52 -14.84
N LEU A 573 2.40 -24.87 -14.72
CA LEU A 573 1.74 -24.11 -15.79
C LEU A 573 1.92 -22.60 -15.66
N LEU A 574 2.58 -22.11 -14.61
CA LEU A 574 2.73 -20.66 -14.36
C LEU A 574 3.69 -19.95 -15.34
N ASP A 575 4.38 -20.72 -16.19
CA ASP A 575 5.25 -20.22 -17.24
C ASP A 575 4.55 -20.10 -18.61
N LYS A 576 3.31 -20.57 -18.71
CA LYS A 576 2.48 -20.51 -19.93
C LYS A 576 1.78 -19.17 -20.03
N ASP A 577 1.59 -18.69 -21.25
CA ASP A 577 0.72 -17.54 -21.49
C ASP A 577 -0.74 -18.00 -21.43
N TYR A 578 -1.39 -17.68 -20.32
CA TYR A 578 -2.82 -17.91 -20.14
C TYR A 578 -3.63 -16.76 -20.74
N VAL A 579 -4.45 -17.07 -21.72
CA VAL A 579 -5.38 -16.13 -22.36
C VAL A 579 -6.79 -16.41 -21.85
N PHE A 580 -7.35 -15.46 -21.11
CA PHE A 580 -8.71 -15.55 -20.59
C PHE A 580 -9.67 -14.83 -21.53
N LEU A 581 -10.46 -15.61 -22.28
CA LEU A 581 -11.46 -15.14 -23.23
C LEU A 581 -12.77 -14.72 -22.57
N GLN A 582 -12.97 -15.13 -21.31
CA GLN A 582 -14.23 -15.05 -20.57
C GLN A 582 -15.37 -15.87 -21.18
N HIS A 583 -16.45 -16.04 -20.41
CA HIS A 583 -17.71 -16.69 -20.81
C HIS A 583 -18.92 -15.77 -20.56
N GLY A 584 -18.65 -14.47 -20.40
CA GLY A 584 -19.63 -13.43 -20.10
C GLY A 584 -18.93 -12.16 -19.60
N ILE A 585 -19.63 -11.03 -19.63
CA ILE A 585 -19.08 -9.74 -19.17
C ILE A 585 -18.96 -9.73 -17.65
N THR A 586 -17.76 -9.36 -17.17
CA THR A 586 -17.46 -9.17 -15.74
C THR A 586 -18.08 -7.86 -15.24
N LYS A 587 -19.39 -7.88 -15.00
CA LYS A 587 -20.18 -6.73 -14.50
C LYS A 587 -20.09 -6.52 -12.97
N ASP A 588 -19.83 -7.61 -12.26
CA ASP A 588 -19.70 -7.68 -10.79
C ASP A 588 -18.23 -7.79 -10.36
N ASP A 589 -17.93 -7.48 -9.10
CA ASP A 589 -16.57 -7.55 -8.59
C ASP A 589 -16.15 -9.01 -8.33
N LEU A 590 -15.25 -9.49 -9.19
CA LEU A 590 -14.58 -10.79 -9.16
C LEU A 590 -13.10 -10.67 -8.77
N SER A 591 -12.62 -9.49 -8.34
CA SER A 591 -11.21 -9.23 -8.04
C SER A 591 -10.64 -10.21 -7.01
N GLY A 592 -11.41 -10.59 -5.99
CA GLY A 592 -11.01 -11.57 -4.98
C GLY A 592 -10.63 -12.93 -5.57
N TRP A 593 -11.27 -13.34 -6.67
CA TRP A 593 -10.95 -14.59 -7.38
C TRP A 593 -9.91 -14.36 -8.47
N LEU A 594 -10.12 -13.39 -9.36
CA LEU A 594 -9.27 -13.15 -10.53
C LEU A 594 -7.86 -12.72 -10.14
N ASN A 595 -7.67 -11.94 -9.07
CA ASN A 595 -6.33 -11.53 -8.60
C ASN A 595 -5.45 -12.68 -8.10
N THR A 596 -5.99 -13.90 -7.97
CA THR A 596 -5.25 -15.11 -7.62
C THR A 596 -4.69 -15.83 -8.85
N LYS A 597 -5.06 -15.38 -10.06
CA LYS A 597 -4.73 -16.01 -11.34
C LYS A 597 -3.62 -15.24 -12.04
N LYS A 598 -2.74 -15.97 -12.74
CA LYS A 598 -1.77 -15.39 -13.68
C LYS A 598 -2.39 -15.40 -15.07
N ILE A 599 -2.68 -14.22 -15.60
CA ILE A 599 -3.35 -14.03 -16.90
C ILE A 599 -2.45 -13.12 -17.74
N ALA A 600 -2.00 -13.62 -18.89
CA ALA A 600 -1.16 -12.87 -19.82
C ALA A 600 -1.98 -11.95 -20.73
N CYS A 601 -3.18 -12.40 -21.13
CA CYS A 601 -4.15 -11.62 -21.88
C CYS A 601 -5.57 -11.83 -21.32
N PHE A 602 -6.22 -10.75 -20.90
CA PHE A 602 -7.58 -10.73 -20.38
C PHE A 602 -8.47 -9.98 -21.37
N VAL A 603 -9.29 -10.70 -22.12
CA VAL A 603 -10.23 -10.12 -23.09
C VAL A 603 -11.44 -9.50 -22.40
N THR A 604 -11.82 -8.28 -22.77
CA THR A 604 -13.06 -7.61 -22.32
C THR A 604 -13.87 -7.14 -23.53
N ALA A 605 -15.19 -6.98 -23.36
CA ALA A 605 -16.11 -6.66 -24.45
C ALA A 605 -16.76 -5.28 -24.37
N THR A 606 -16.82 -4.66 -23.18
CA THR A 606 -17.48 -3.35 -23.00
C THR A 606 -16.55 -2.30 -22.42
N ASN A 607 -16.81 -1.01 -22.73
CA ASN A 607 -16.03 0.09 -22.15
C ASN A 607 -16.10 0.10 -20.61
N PRO A 608 -17.28 -0.01 -19.97
CA PRO A 608 -17.38 -0.04 -18.52
C PRO A 608 -16.64 -1.21 -17.87
N GLU A 609 -16.73 -2.41 -18.46
CA GLU A 609 -16.01 -3.60 -17.98
C GLU A 609 -14.49 -3.37 -18.02
N TYR A 610 -13.97 -2.93 -19.17
CA TYR A 610 -12.54 -2.65 -19.35
C TYR A 610 -12.03 -1.68 -18.27
N HIS A 611 -12.70 -0.53 -18.10
CA HIS A 611 -12.33 0.48 -17.11
C HIS A 611 -12.45 -0.01 -15.66
N SER A 612 -13.46 -0.83 -15.36
CA SER A 612 -13.63 -1.43 -14.03
C SER A 612 -12.47 -2.34 -13.61
N ILE A 613 -11.66 -2.79 -14.57
CA ILE A 613 -10.49 -3.63 -14.34
C ILE A 613 -9.20 -2.80 -14.44
N VAL A 614 -9.00 -2.02 -15.51
CA VAL A 614 -7.70 -1.38 -15.76
C VAL A 614 -7.42 -0.11 -14.96
N ASP A 615 -8.45 0.62 -14.52
CA ASP A 615 -8.27 1.94 -13.91
C ASP A 615 -7.62 1.86 -12.52
N ASN A 616 -6.86 2.89 -12.13
CA ASN A 616 -6.07 2.91 -10.87
C ASN A 616 -6.91 2.97 -9.57
N THR A 617 -8.24 3.00 -9.68
CA THR A 617 -9.18 3.12 -8.57
C THR A 617 -9.85 1.80 -8.19
N THR A 618 -9.43 0.69 -8.80
CA THR A 618 -10.13 -0.59 -8.71
C THR A 618 -9.37 -1.60 -7.85
N ALA A 619 -10.06 -2.66 -7.41
CA ALA A 619 -9.46 -3.75 -6.65
C ALA A 619 -8.70 -4.77 -7.52
N TYR A 620 -8.75 -4.64 -8.85
CA TYR A 620 -8.10 -5.57 -9.78
C TYR A 620 -6.60 -5.27 -9.95
N LYS A 621 -5.79 -6.33 -10.04
CA LYS A 621 -4.34 -6.25 -10.26
C LYS A 621 -3.91 -6.07 -11.71
N PHE A 622 -4.84 -6.22 -12.64
CA PHE A 622 -4.59 -6.20 -14.08
C PHE A 622 -4.63 -4.77 -14.61
N GLY A 623 -3.69 -4.43 -15.49
CA GLY A 623 -3.61 -3.11 -16.13
C GLY A 623 -3.71 -3.22 -17.65
N LYS A 624 -3.33 -2.13 -18.33
CA LYS A 624 -3.36 -2.04 -19.81
C LYS A 624 -2.42 -3.06 -20.50
N LYS A 625 -1.44 -3.61 -19.78
CA LYS A 625 -0.56 -4.66 -20.30
C LYS A 625 -1.35 -5.93 -20.56
N GLU A 626 -2.10 -6.40 -19.56
CA GLU A 626 -2.81 -7.67 -19.59
C GLU A 626 -4.21 -7.56 -20.21
N VAL A 627 -4.96 -6.49 -19.94
CA VAL A 627 -6.38 -6.37 -20.34
C VAL A 627 -6.53 -5.76 -21.73
N LYS A 628 -7.39 -6.34 -22.57
CA LYS A 628 -7.63 -5.93 -23.96
C LYS A 628 -9.12 -5.77 -24.23
N LEU A 629 -9.54 -4.57 -24.63
CA LEU A 629 -10.88 -4.31 -25.14
C LEU A 629 -10.96 -4.73 -26.60
N THR A 630 -11.51 -5.91 -26.87
CA THR A 630 -11.60 -6.50 -28.21
C THR A 630 -13.02 -6.85 -28.63
N GLY A 631 -13.94 -6.99 -27.67
CA GLY A 631 -15.18 -7.75 -27.87
C GLY A 631 -14.94 -9.26 -27.75
N PHE A 632 -16.03 -10.03 -27.71
CA PHE A 632 -15.97 -11.48 -27.52
C PHE A 632 -16.02 -12.23 -28.85
N PRO A 633 -15.17 -13.26 -29.07
CA PRO A 633 -15.19 -14.08 -30.28
C PRO A 633 -16.58 -14.59 -30.68
N ARG A 634 -17.41 -15.02 -29.71
CA ARG A 634 -18.77 -15.52 -29.99
C ARG A 634 -19.70 -14.47 -30.59
N TYR A 635 -19.42 -13.18 -30.40
CA TYR A 635 -20.23 -12.09 -30.94
C TYR A 635 -20.16 -11.95 -32.46
N ASP A 636 -19.09 -12.44 -33.09
CA ASP A 636 -18.98 -12.43 -34.56
C ASP A 636 -20.09 -13.25 -35.19
N ARG A 637 -20.41 -14.40 -34.61
CA ARG A 637 -21.46 -15.30 -35.11
C ARG A 637 -22.84 -14.99 -34.54
N LEU A 638 -22.90 -14.39 -33.35
CA LEU A 638 -24.15 -14.03 -32.70
C LEU A 638 -24.99 -13.07 -33.58
N LEU A 639 -24.37 -12.08 -34.24
CA LEU A 639 -25.08 -11.11 -35.08
C LEU A 639 -25.61 -11.67 -36.41
N ILE A 640 -24.91 -12.64 -37.02
CA ILE A 640 -25.16 -13.09 -38.40
C ILE A 640 -26.59 -13.62 -38.59
N ASN A 641 -27.13 -14.35 -37.61
CA ASN A 641 -28.45 -14.98 -37.69
C ASN A 641 -29.47 -14.33 -36.74
N ASN A 642 -29.33 -13.04 -36.43
CA ASN A 642 -30.25 -12.36 -35.52
C ASN A 642 -31.67 -12.28 -36.11
N ASN A 643 -32.63 -13.00 -35.52
CA ASN A 643 -34.02 -13.04 -35.98
C ASN A 643 -34.87 -12.00 -35.24
N THR A 644 -35.12 -10.86 -35.88
CA THR A 644 -35.91 -9.75 -35.33
C THR A 644 -37.43 -9.96 -35.38
N GLU A 645 -37.90 -10.92 -36.18
CA GLU A 645 -39.33 -11.25 -36.34
C GLU A 645 -39.81 -12.38 -35.42
N SER A 646 -38.89 -12.94 -34.64
CA SER A 646 -39.19 -14.03 -33.70
C SER A 646 -40.15 -13.58 -32.60
N LYS A 647 -41.02 -14.50 -32.16
CA LYS A 647 -41.88 -14.31 -30.97
C LYS A 647 -41.49 -15.34 -29.92
N GLN A 648 -40.34 -15.16 -29.27
CA GLN A 648 -39.88 -16.06 -28.22
C GLN A 648 -39.60 -15.28 -26.94
N ILE A 649 -40.19 -15.73 -25.83
CA ILE A 649 -39.87 -15.24 -24.49
C ILE A 649 -38.92 -16.24 -23.85
N LEU A 650 -37.70 -15.80 -23.57
CA LEU A 650 -36.68 -16.60 -22.91
C LEU A 650 -36.64 -16.27 -21.43
N ILE A 651 -36.83 -17.25 -20.57
CA ILE A 651 -36.69 -17.16 -19.12
C ILE A 651 -35.40 -17.85 -18.73
N MET A 652 -34.42 -17.10 -18.21
CA MET A 652 -33.07 -17.61 -17.95
C MET A 652 -32.48 -17.07 -16.64
N PRO A 653 -32.86 -17.65 -15.49
CA PRO A 653 -32.38 -17.22 -14.19
C PRO A 653 -30.97 -17.70 -13.85
N THR A 654 -30.26 -16.92 -13.05
CA THR A 654 -28.92 -17.24 -12.54
C THR A 654 -29.03 -18.10 -11.28
N TRP A 655 -28.11 -19.05 -11.09
CA TRP A 655 -28.06 -19.88 -9.86
C TRP A 655 -27.67 -19.07 -8.60
N ARG A 656 -27.85 -19.66 -7.41
CA ARG A 656 -27.29 -19.17 -6.15
C ARG A 656 -26.40 -20.23 -5.51
N SER A 657 -25.25 -19.83 -4.98
CA SER A 657 -24.35 -20.70 -4.22
C SER A 657 -24.96 -21.20 -2.92
N SER A 658 -25.85 -20.44 -2.29
CA SER A 658 -26.53 -20.79 -1.04
C SER A 658 -27.54 -21.93 -1.20
N ILE A 659 -28.03 -22.19 -2.43
CA ILE A 659 -29.14 -23.11 -2.68
C ILE A 659 -28.72 -24.43 -3.35
N VAL A 660 -27.47 -24.56 -3.79
CA VAL A 660 -26.94 -25.77 -4.42
C VAL A 660 -25.91 -26.45 -3.51
N GLY A 661 -25.74 -27.77 -3.62
CA GLY A 661 -24.83 -28.50 -2.74
C GLY A 661 -23.34 -28.31 -3.06
N THR A 662 -22.51 -28.99 -2.27
CA THR A 662 -21.04 -28.88 -2.27
C THR A 662 -20.42 -29.61 -3.46
N TYR A 663 -19.26 -29.13 -3.95
CA TYR A 663 -18.53 -29.77 -5.04
C TYR A 663 -18.04 -31.17 -4.70
N ILE A 664 -18.12 -32.07 -5.69
CA ILE A 664 -17.60 -33.44 -5.62
C ILE A 664 -16.34 -33.57 -6.49
N SER A 665 -16.45 -33.33 -7.80
CA SER A 665 -15.35 -33.45 -8.79
C SER A 665 -15.68 -32.67 -10.07
N GLY A 666 -14.69 -32.05 -10.72
CA GLY A 666 -14.91 -31.24 -11.93
C GLY A 666 -15.98 -30.16 -11.71
N THR A 667 -17.12 -30.28 -12.40
CA THR A 667 -18.28 -29.40 -12.25
C THR A 667 -19.43 -30.01 -11.40
N GLU A 668 -19.30 -31.23 -10.89
CA GLU A 668 -20.36 -31.98 -10.18
C GLU A 668 -20.54 -31.54 -8.71
N ARG A 669 -21.79 -31.61 -8.20
CA ARG A 669 -22.19 -31.17 -6.85
C ARG A 669 -23.13 -32.15 -6.15
N THR A 670 -23.23 -32.04 -4.82
CA THR A 670 -24.30 -32.72 -4.05
C THR A 670 -25.65 -31.99 -4.24
N ARG A 671 -26.75 -32.70 -3.95
CA ARG A 671 -28.10 -32.14 -4.01
C ARG A 671 -28.52 -31.49 -2.68
N ASN A 672 -29.25 -30.38 -2.74
CA ASN A 672 -29.85 -29.71 -1.59
C ASN A 672 -31.30 -30.21 -1.36
N PRO A 673 -31.62 -30.91 -0.26
CA PRO A 673 -32.95 -31.44 -0.01
C PRO A 673 -34.02 -30.37 0.27
N ASP A 674 -33.64 -29.13 0.59
CA ASP A 674 -34.56 -28.02 0.89
C ASP A 674 -34.70 -27.00 -0.26
N PHE A 675 -34.24 -27.36 -1.47
CA PHE A 675 -34.20 -26.48 -2.64
C PHE A 675 -35.56 -25.80 -2.93
N MET A 676 -36.67 -26.56 -2.95
CA MET A 676 -38.00 -26.01 -3.24
C MET A 676 -38.55 -25.05 -2.16
N LYS A 677 -37.94 -24.99 -0.97
CA LYS A 677 -38.33 -24.04 0.09
C LYS A 677 -37.68 -22.66 -0.10
N THR A 678 -36.65 -22.57 -0.94
CA THR A 678 -35.88 -21.34 -1.17
C THR A 678 -36.72 -20.23 -1.81
N ASN A 679 -36.33 -18.97 -1.60
CA ASN A 679 -36.94 -17.83 -2.30
C ASN A 679 -36.81 -18.01 -3.83
N TYR A 680 -35.64 -18.47 -4.29
CA TYR A 680 -35.38 -18.73 -5.69
C TYR A 680 -36.41 -19.67 -6.32
N ALA A 681 -36.58 -20.86 -5.75
CA ALA A 681 -37.50 -21.85 -6.29
C ALA A 681 -38.96 -21.36 -6.26
N ARG A 682 -39.39 -20.73 -5.15
CA ARG A 682 -40.77 -20.23 -5.00
C ARG A 682 -41.16 -19.19 -6.05
N HIS A 683 -40.31 -18.20 -6.31
CA HIS A 683 -40.64 -17.12 -7.25
C HIS A 683 -40.56 -17.58 -8.71
N TRP A 684 -39.53 -18.32 -9.11
CA TRP A 684 -39.42 -18.82 -10.49
C TRP A 684 -40.48 -19.89 -10.79
N HIS A 685 -40.78 -20.78 -9.84
CA HIS A 685 -41.87 -21.74 -9.98
C HIS A 685 -43.23 -21.05 -10.08
N GLY A 686 -43.47 -20.02 -9.24
CA GLY A 686 -44.68 -19.20 -9.29
C GLY A 686 -44.87 -18.54 -10.66
N PHE A 687 -43.85 -17.84 -11.14
CA PHE A 687 -43.89 -17.14 -12.42
C PHE A 687 -44.10 -18.09 -13.61
N MET A 688 -43.41 -19.23 -13.65
CA MET A 688 -43.59 -20.24 -14.71
C MET A 688 -45.01 -20.83 -14.76
N ASN A 689 -45.75 -20.81 -13.66
CA ASN A 689 -47.12 -21.31 -13.57
C ASN A 689 -48.18 -20.19 -13.63
N HIS A 690 -47.77 -18.94 -13.83
CA HIS A 690 -48.69 -17.82 -13.90
C HIS A 690 -49.48 -17.82 -15.23
N ALA A 691 -50.78 -17.50 -15.16
CA ALA A 691 -51.70 -17.57 -16.31
C ALA A 691 -51.26 -16.72 -17.52
N ILE A 692 -50.55 -15.62 -17.27
CA ILE A 692 -50.04 -14.71 -18.32
C ILE A 692 -49.20 -15.44 -19.37
N LEU A 693 -48.38 -16.43 -18.97
CA LEU A 693 -47.50 -17.12 -19.92
C LEU A 693 -48.30 -18.00 -20.87
N LYS A 694 -49.42 -18.56 -20.40
CA LYS A 694 -50.37 -19.30 -21.24
C LYS A 694 -51.07 -18.37 -22.22
N GLU A 695 -51.52 -17.20 -21.75
CA GLU A 695 -52.15 -16.18 -22.62
C GLU A 695 -51.19 -15.71 -23.72
N LEU A 696 -49.92 -15.47 -23.38
CA LEU A 696 -48.89 -15.09 -24.36
C LEU A 696 -48.59 -16.21 -25.35
N ASN A 697 -48.55 -17.47 -24.88
CA ASN A 697 -48.44 -18.63 -25.76
C ASN A 697 -49.61 -18.73 -26.75
N ASP A 698 -50.84 -18.47 -26.27
CA ASP A 698 -52.03 -18.47 -27.12
C ASP A 698 -52.06 -17.30 -28.12
N GLN A 699 -51.34 -16.21 -27.83
CA GLN A 699 -51.06 -15.10 -28.75
C GLN A 699 -49.88 -15.36 -29.71
N GLY A 700 -49.30 -16.57 -29.67
CA GLY A 700 -48.26 -17.03 -30.57
C GLY A 700 -46.81 -16.80 -30.10
N TYR A 701 -46.57 -16.45 -28.83
CA TYR A 701 -45.22 -16.46 -28.27
C TYR A 701 -44.79 -17.86 -27.87
N GLN A 702 -43.59 -18.28 -28.30
CA GLN A 702 -42.95 -19.46 -27.75
C GLN A 702 -42.28 -19.13 -26.41
N ILE A 703 -42.66 -19.83 -25.34
CA ILE A 703 -42.04 -19.66 -24.03
C ILE A 703 -40.92 -20.70 -23.88
N VAL A 704 -39.70 -20.22 -23.61
CA VAL A 704 -38.53 -21.07 -23.41
C VAL A 704 -37.95 -20.83 -22.03
N PHE A 705 -37.75 -21.90 -21.26
CA PHE A 705 -37.07 -21.85 -19.97
C PHE A 705 -35.69 -22.48 -20.08
N ALA A 706 -34.64 -21.70 -19.83
CA ALA A 706 -33.26 -22.14 -19.84
C ALA A 706 -32.67 -22.07 -18.42
N PRO A 707 -32.79 -23.14 -17.61
CA PRO A 707 -32.21 -23.14 -16.27
C PRO A 707 -30.68 -23.11 -16.36
N HIS A 708 -30.02 -22.44 -15.42
CA HIS A 708 -28.57 -22.52 -15.28
C HIS A 708 -28.11 -23.98 -15.10
N PRO A 709 -26.94 -24.42 -15.62
CA PRO A 709 -26.47 -25.80 -15.48
C PRO A 709 -26.49 -26.33 -14.04
N SER A 710 -26.10 -25.50 -13.06
CA SER A 710 -26.16 -25.86 -11.62
C SER A 710 -27.57 -26.08 -11.05
N ILE A 711 -28.62 -25.70 -11.78
CA ILE A 711 -30.04 -25.86 -11.40
C ILE A 711 -30.70 -27.01 -12.15
N GLN A 712 -30.09 -27.51 -13.24
CA GLN A 712 -30.67 -28.58 -14.06
C GLN A 712 -30.98 -29.86 -13.27
N GLU A 713 -30.13 -30.18 -12.29
CA GLU A 713 -30.32 -31.35 -11.43
C GLU A 713 -31.55 -31.26 -10.52
N TYR A 714 -32.23 -30.12 -10.45
CA TYR A 714 -33.46 -29.90 -9.67
C TYR A 714 -34.71 -29.81 -10.55
N MET A 715 -34.57 -30.00 -11.88
CA MET A 715 -35.69 -29.78 -12.82
C MET A 715 -36.85 -30.75 -12.64
N ASP A 716 -36.60 -31.96 -12.16
CA ASP A 716 -37.60 -32.94 -11.75
C ASP A 716 -38.40 -32.52 -10.51
N GLU A 717 -37.93 -31.52 -9.74
CA GLU A 717 -38.68 -30.94 -8.62
C GLU A 717 -39.62 -29.80 -9.06
N PHE A 718 -39.39 -29.20 -10.24
CA PHE A 718 -40.26 -28.15 -10.79
C PHE A 718 -41.48 -28.74 -11.50
N THR A 719 -42.67 -28.16 -11.28
CA THR A 719 -43.81 -28.37 -12.17
C THR A 719 -43.76 -27.32 -13.27
N VAL A 720 -43.32 -27.71 -14.47
CA VAL A 720 -43.25 -26.83 -15.64
C VAL A 720 -44.38 -27.17 -16.61
N PRO A 721 -45.25 -26.21 -16.98
CA PRO A 721 -46.33 -26.45 -17.95
C PRO A 721 -45.83 -26.90 -19.32
N ASP A 722 -46.56 -27.81 -19.98
CA ASP A 722 -46.17 -28.42 -21.26
C ASP A 722 -45.94 -27.42 -22.41
N PHE A 723 -46.55 -26.24 -22.35
CA PHE A 723 -46.37 -25.19 -23.36
C PHE A 723 -45.03 -24.43 -23.21
N ILE A 724 -44.32 -24.60 -22.08
CA ILE A 724 -43.00 -24.03 -21.86
C ILE A 724 -41.94 -25.04 -22.30
N LYS A 725 -41.14 -24.68 -23.30
CA LYS A 725 -40.03 -25.50 -23.76
C LYS A 725 -38.84 -25.36 -22.81
N ILE A 726 -38.45 -26.46 -22.16
CA ILE A 726 -37.22 -26.49 -21.37
C ILE A 726 -36.03 -26.67 -22.33
N TYR A 727 -35.06 -25.75 -22.26
CA TYR A 727 -33.84 -25.83 -23.04
C TYR A 727 -32.83 -26.78 -22.37
N SER A 728 -32.27 -27.71 -23.17
CA SER A 728 -31.21 -28.61 -22.77
C SER A 728 -29.88 -28.23 -23.43
N TYR A 729 -28.84 -28.10 -22.62
CA TYR A 729 -27.50 -27.72 -23.07
C TYR A 729 -26.77 -28.89 -23.76
N SER A 730 -27.25 -30.12 -23.62
CA SER A 730 -26.70 -31.28 -24.32
C SER A 730 -27.20 -31.42 -25.77
N GLU A 731 -28.28 -30.72 -26.12
CA GLU A 731 -28.99 -30.92 -27.40
C GLU A 731 -29.14 -29.63 -28.23
N GLY A 732 -28.90 -28.45 -27.67
CA GLY A 732 -29.16 -27.18 -28.35
C GLY A 732 -28.00 -26.19 -28.31
N ASN A 733 -27.92 -25.34 -29.32
CA ASN A 733 -27.01 -24.20 -29.38
C ASN A 733 -27.62 -22.99 -28.66
N ILE A 734 -26.95 -22.47 -27.62
CA ILE A 734 -27.50 -21.38 -26.79
C ILE A 734 -27.58 -20.06 -27.56
N GLN A 735 -26.63 -19.79 -28.46
CA GLN A 735 -26.63 -18.58 -29.29
C GLN A 735 -27.84 -18.55 -30.23
N SER A 736 -28.25 -19.69 -30.76
CA SER A 736 -29.48 -19.81 -31.56
C SER A 736 -30.74 -19.48 -30.74
N VAL A 737 -30.75 -19.79 -29.45
CA VAL A 737 -31.84 -19.39 -28.55
C VAL A 737 -31.85 -17.87 -28.37
N PHE A 738 -30.69 -17.24 -28.16
CA PHE A 738 -30.57 -15.77 -28.08
C PHE A 738 -30.99 -15.09 -29.39
N GLN A 739 -30.55 -15.63 -30.53
CA GLN A 739 -30.90 -15.15 -31.89
C GLN A 739 -32.39 -15.21 -32.19
N ASN A 740 -33.14 -16.14 -31.59
CA ASN A 740 -34.59 -16.23 -31.74
C ASN A 740 -35.38 -15.61 -30.57
N THR A 741 -34.72 -15.03 -29.58
CA THR A 741 -35.41 -14.35 -28.46
C THR A 741 -35.99 -13.01 -28.91
N SER A 742 -37.19 -12.64 -28.44
CA SER A 742 -37.71 -11.27 -28.55
C SER A 742 -37.70 -10.55 -27.21
N ILE A 743 -37.96 -11.29 -26.12
CA ILE A 743 -37.91 -10.78 -24.74
C ILE A 743 -37.10 -11.76 -23.88
N LEU A 744 -36.05 -11.27 -23.22
CA LEU A 744 -35.33 -12.01 -22.17
C LEU A 744 -35.88 -11.61 -20.79
N ILE A 745 -36.21 -12.59 -19.98
CA ILE A 745 -36.51 -12.43 -18.54
C ILE A 745 -35.41 -13.14 -17.77
N THR A 746 -34.63 -12.37 -17.01
CA THR A 746 -33.45 -12.84 -16.27
C THR A 746 -33.39 -12.13 -14.92
N ASP A 747 -32.38 -12.40 -14.09
CA ASP A 747 -32.15 -11.73 -12.80
C ASP A 747 -30.82 -10.96 -12.76
N TYR A 748 -29.72 -11.66 -12.46
CA TYR A 748 -28.38 -11.11 -12.25
C TYR A 748 -27.38 -11.63 -13.29
N SER A 749 -27.86 -12.10 -14.44
CA SER A 749 -27.04 -12.78 -15.44
C SER A 749 -26.26 -11.81 -16.34
N SER A 750 -25.04 -12.19 -16.73
CA SER A 750 -24.30 -11.53 -17.81
C SER A 750 -24.90 -11.80 -19.20
N VAL A 751 -25.78 -12.80 -19.33
CA VAL A 751 -26.47 -13.12 -20.60
C VAL A 751 -27.30 -11.94 -21.12
N ALA A 752 -27.74 -11.05 -20.23
CA ALA A 752 -28.42 -9.82 -20.63
C ALA A 752 -27.58 -9.00 -21.61
N PHE A 753 -26.25 -9.04 -21.55
CA PHE A 753 -25.39 -8.35 -22.50
C PHE A 753 -25.37 -9.03 -23.87
N ASP A 754 -25.41 -10.36 -23.94
CA ASP A 754 -25.47 -11.08 -25.23
C ASP A 754 -26.78 -10.74 -25.97
N VAL A 755 -27.90 -10.69 -25.24
CA VAL A 755 -29.21 -10.32 -25.79
C VAL A 755 -29.30 -8.82 -26.11
N ALA A 756 -28.68 -7.96 -25.29
CA ALA A 756 -28.56 -6.53 -25.56
C ALA A 756 -27.72 -6.27 -26.83
N TYR A 757 -26.65 -7.04 -27.04
CA TYR A 757 -25.83 -6.95 -28.25
C TYR A 757 -26.64 -7.20 -29.53
N LEU A 758 -27.67 -8.06 -29.44
CA LEU A 758 -28.64 -8.34 -30.51
C LEU A 758 -29.78 -7.32 -30.63
N ASN A 759 -29.79 -6.28 -29.79
CA ASN A 759 -30.81 -5.23 -29.75
C ASN A 759 -32.23 -5.71 -29.38
N LYS A 760 -32.33 -6.53 -28.33
CA LYS A 760 -33.59 -7.18 -27.90
C LYS A 760 -34.03 -6.75 -26.52
N ALA A 761 -35.33 -6.86 -26.26
CA ALA A 761 -35.93 -6.41 -25.00
C ALA A 761 -35.56 -7.33 -23.83
N ILE A 762 -35.30 -6.73 -22.67
CA ILE A 762 -34.85 -7.43 -21.46
C ILE A 762 -35.69 -6.97 -20.26
N LEU A 763 -35.95 -7.89 -19.33
CA LEU A 763 -36.54 -7.64 -18.02
C LEU A 763 -35.70 -8.34 -16.94
N TYR A 764 -35.49 -7.64 -15.83
CA TYR A 764 -34.80 -8.16 -14.66
C TYR A 764 -35.80 -8.47 -13.54
N TYR A 765 -35.82 -9.70 -13.03
CA TYR A 765 -36.62 -10.12 -11.88
C TYR A 765 -35.72 -10.39 -10.67
N GLN A 766 -35.65 -9.43 -9.75
CA GLN A 766 -34.65 -9.33 -8.69
C GLN A 766 -35.28 -9.34 -7.29
N PHE A 767 -36.14 -10.32 -7.01
CA PHE A 767 -36.85 -10.47 -5.73
C PHE A 767 -35.92 -10.74 -4.53
N ASP A 768 -34.70 -11.20 -4.77
CA ASP A 768 -33.72 -11.60 -3.75
C ASP A 768 -32.45 -10.72 -3.74
N TYR A 769 -32.57 -9.44 -4.11
CA TYR A 769 -31.44 -8.50 -4.24
C TYR A 769 -30.51 -8.48 -3.01
N ASP A 770 -31.10 -8.36 -1.82
CA ASP A 770 -30.34 -8.36 -0.56
C ASP A 770 -29.68 -9.71 -0.27
N GLU A 771 -30.29 -10.81 -0.67
CA GLU A 771 -29.68 -12.14 -0.52
C GLU A 771 -28.44 -12.27 -1.41
N VAL A 772 -28.47 -11.72 -2.64
CA VAL A 772 -27.35 -11.82 -3.59
C VAL A 772 -26.20 -10.90 -3.21
N PHE A 773 -26.46 -9.62 -2.97
CA PHE A 773 -25.40 -8.62 -2.80
C PHE A 773 -25.10 -8.24 -1.34
N SER A 774 -26.08 -8.38 -0.43
CA SER A 774 -25.89 -8.00 0.97
C SER A 774 -25.36 -9.17 1.80
N SER A 775 -25.80 -10.40 1.57
CA SER A 775 -25.44 -11.53 2.46
C SER A 775 -23.99 -12.02 2.35
N GLY A 776 -23.24 -11.62 1.32
CA GLY A 776 -21.88 -12.12 1.05
C GLY A 776 -21.82 -13.62 0.71
N ASN A 777 -22.96 -14.27 0.50
CA ASN A 777 -23.06 -15.71 0.27
C ASN A 777 -22.85 -16.09 -1.21
N HIS A 778 -22.89 -15.13 -2.13
CA HIS A 778 -22.68 -15.37 -3.56
C HIS A 778 -21.22 -15.26 -4.00
N THR A 779 -20.89 -15.83 -5.16
CA THR A 779 -19.50 -15.94 -5.65
C THR A 779 -18.88 -14.60 -6.07
N TYR A 780 -19.70 -13.56 -6.25
CA TYR A 780 -19.29 -12.22 -6.66
C TYR A 780 -19.93 -11.15 -5.76
N GLN A 781 -19.30 -9.98 -5.69
CA GLN A 781 -19.81 -8.81 -4.96
C GLN A 781 -20.34 -7.77 -5.94
N LYS A 782 -21.15 -6.80 -5.47
CA LYS A 782 -21.67 -5.71 -6.32
C LYS A 782 -20.50 -4.99 -7.01
N GLY A 783 -20.48 -5.02 -8.34
CA GLY A 783 -19.45 -4.35 -9.15
C GLY A 783 -19.87 -2.95 -9.60
N TYR A 784 -19.37 -2.54 -10.77
CA TYR A 784 -19.66 -1.22 -11.34
C TYR A 784 -21.09 -1.12 -11.88
N PHE A 785 -21.67 -2.25 -12.31
CA PHE A 785 -22.94 -2.29 -13.03
C PHE A 785 -24.12 -2.23 -12.07
N ASP A 786 -24.92 -1.17 -12.18
CA ASP A 786 -26.18 -1.03 -11.44
C ASP A 786 -27.36 -1.23 -12.40
N TYR A 787 -28.23 -2.20 -12.11
CA TYR A 787 -29.32 -2.58 -13.01
C TYR A 787 -30.32 -1.45 -13.29
N ASN A 788 -30.59 -0.57 -12.32
CA ASN A 788 -31.52 0.53 -12.55
C ASN A 788 -30.86 1.63 -13.39
N ARG A 789 -29.58 1.92 -13.13
CA ARG A 789 -28.82 2.99 -13.80
C ARG A 789 -28.28 2.60 -15.19
N ASP A 790 -27.81 1.36 -15.33
CA ASP A 790 -27.04 0.88 -16.48
C ASP A 790 -27.76 -0.25 -17.23
N GLY A 791 -28.71 -0.93 -16.59
CA GLY A 791 -29.40 -2.09 -17.16
C GLY A 791 -30.14 -1.80 -18.45
N PHE A 792 -30.26 -2.83 -19.29
CA PHE A 792 -30.90 -2.81 -20.61
C PHE A 792 -32.43 -3.05 -20.58
N GLY A 793 -33.05 -2.96 -19.41
CA GLY A 793 -34.42 -3.40 -19.16
C GLY A 793 -34.95 -2.96 -17.81
N ALA A 794 -36.27 -3.05 -17.63
CA ALA A 794 -36.90 -2.71 -16.36
C ALA A 794 -36.52 -3.72 -15.27
N VAL A 795 -36.35 -3.24 -14.03
CA VAL A 795 -36.07 -4.06 -12.85
C VAL A 795 -37.35 -4.20 -12.04
N ALA A 796 -37.79 -5.43 -11.85
CA ALA A 796 -38.93 -5.80 -11.01
C ALA A 796 -38.43 -6.51 -9.75
N TYR A 797 -38.86 -6.04 -8.58
CA TYR A 797 -38.51 -6.63 -7.29
C TYR A 797 -39.61 -7.56 -6.75
N ASN A 798 -40.77 -7.59 -7.40
CA ASN A 798 -41.86 -8.50 -7.08
C ASN A 798 -42.60 -8.93 -8.36
N GLU A 799 -43.42 -9.96 -8.23
CA GLU A 799 -44.13 -10.55 -9.38
C GLU A 799 -45.08 -9.55 -10.04
N THR A 800 -45.75 -8.68 -9.28
CA THR A 800 -46.67 -7.67 -9.84
C THR A 800 -45.95 -6.69 -10.78
N GLU A 801 -44.78 -6.18 -10.37
CA GLU A 801 -43.95 -5.32 -11.22
C GLU A 801 -43.47 -6.05 -12.48
N LEU A 802 -43.07 -7.32 -12.36
CA LEU A 802 -42.62 -8.14 -13.48
C LEU A 802 -43.73 -8.31 -14.52
N LEU A 803 -44.93 -8.65 -14.06
CA LEU A 803 -46.09 -8.86 -14.93
C LEU A 803 -46.51 -7.57 -15.64
N ALA A 804 -46.48 -6.43 -14.96
CA ALA A 804 -46.76 -5.12 -15.56
C ALA A 804 -45.73 -4.79 -16.66
N ALA A 805 -44.43 -4.92 -16.36
CA ALA A 805 -43.37 -4.63 -17.33
C ALA A 805 -43.40 -5.59 -18.55
N LEU A 806 -43.74 -6.87 -18.33
CA LEU A 806 -43.91 -7.83 -19.42
C LEU A 806 -45.08 -7.46 -20.34
N LYS A 807 -46.21 -7.04 -19.76
CA LYS A 807 -47.37 -6.60 -20.52
C LYS A 807 -47.05 -5.38 -21.38
N ASP A 808 -46.37 -4.37 -20.82
CA ASP A 808 -45.96 -3.16 -21.53
C ASP A 808 -45.05 -3.50 -22.73
N LEU A 809 -44.09 -4.40 -22.55
CA LEU A 809 -43.21 -4.84 -23.65
C LEU A 809 -43.98 -5.58 -24.75
N VAL A 810 -44.92 -6.46 -24.38
CA VAL A 810 -45.73 -7.21 -25.35
C VAL A 810 -46.65 -6.27 -26.14
N GLU A 811 -47.29 -5.30 -25.47
CA GLU A 811 -48.12 -4.27 -26.12
C GLU A 811 -47.30 -3.41 -27.08
N ASN A 812 -46.03 -3.13 -26.74
CA ASN A 812 -45.08 -2.45 -27.61
C ASN A 812 -44.37 -3.38 -28.63
N GLN A 813 -44.92 -4.57 -28.89
CA GLN A 813 -44.39 -5.53 -29.86
C GLN A 813 -42.92 -5.94 -29.61
N ALA A 814 -42.54 -6.09 -28.33
CA ALA A 814 -41.20 -6.44 -27.87
C ALA A 814 -40.07 -5.50 -28.35
N LYS A 815 -40.40 -4.25 -28.73
CA LYS A 815 -39.40 -3.23 -29.07
C LYS A 815 -38.68 -2.74 -27.83
N VAL A 816 -37.37 -2.58 -27.95
CA VAL A 816 -36.52 -1.99 -26.90
C VAL A 816 -36.94 -0.53 -26.67
N PRO A 817 -37.34 -0.14 -25.45
CA PRO A 817 -37.62 1.26 -25.12
C PRO A 817 -36.40 2.19 -25.32
N ASP A 818 -36.62 3.43 -25.74
CA ASP A 818 -35.58 4.41 -26.11
C ASP A 818 -34.48 4.62 -25.05
N LEU A 819 -34.87 4.62 -23.77
CA LEU A 819 -33.94 4.70 -22.65
C LEU A 819 -32.91 3.56 -22.69
N TYR A 820 -33.37 2.33 -22.87
CA TYR A 820 -32.52 1.14 -22.89
C TYR A 820 -31.76 1.02 -24.20
N GLN A 821 -32.35 1.44 -25.33
CA GLN A 821 -31.65 1.53 -26.62
C GLN A 821 -30.39 2.42 -26.48
N THR A 822 -30.54 3.60 -25.89
CA THR A 822 -29.42 4.52 -25.65
C THR A 822 -28.34 3.90 -24.76
N ARG A 823 -28.71 3.07 -23.77
CA ARG A 823 -27.75 2.37 -22.90
C ARG A 823 -27.00 1.28 -23.66
N ILE A 824 -27.69 0.49 -24.48
CA ILE A 824 -27.09 -0.54 -25.34
C ILE A 824 -26.05 0.09 -26.27
N ASP A 825 -26.41 1.17 -26.96
CA ASP A 825 -25.54 1.82 -27.95
C ASP A 825 -24.27 2.42 -27.34
N LYS A 826 -24.31 2.84 -26.07
CA LYS A 826 -23.14 3.37 -25.35
C LYS A 826 -22.25 2.29 -24.72
N THR A 827 -22.77 1.09 -24.51
CA THR A 827 -22.09 0.05 -23.71
C THR A 827 -20.97 -0.64 -24.49
N PHE A 828 -21.26 -1.01 -25.74
CA PHE A 828 -20.35 -1.79 -26.57
C PHE A 828 -19.50 -0.88 -27.46
N GLN A 829 -18.17 -1.00 -27.36
CA GLN A 829 -17.25 -0.28 -28.24
C GLN A 829 -17.30 -0.82 -29.67
N PHE A 830 -17.43 -2.15 -29.80
CA PHE A 830 -17.48 -2.84 -31.08
C PHE A 830 -18.77 -3.64 -31.15
N ARG A 831 -19.57 -3.38 -32.18
CA ARG A 831 -20.74 -4.19 -32.56
C ARG A 831 -20.60 -4.63 -34.02
N ASP A 832 -19.49 -5.32 -34.30
CA ASP A 832 -19.10 -5.79 -35.63
C ASP A 832 -18.78 -7.31 -35.60
N SER A 833 -18.27 -7.83 -36.71
CA SER A 833 -17.88 -9.24 -36.89
C SER A 833 -16.36 -9.47 -36.91
N ASN A 834 -15.58 -8.60 -36.26
CA ASN A 834 -14.11 -8.64 -36.26
C ASN A 834 -13.52 -8.91 -34.86
N ASN A 835 -14.30 -9.48 -33.95
CA ASN A 835 -13.87 -9.74 -32.58
C ASN A 835 -12.78 -10.83 -32.52
N CYS A 836 -12.92 -11.92 -33.28
CA CYS A 836 -11.92 -12.99 -33.35
C CYS A 836 -10.56 -12.48 -33.85
N GLU A 837 -10.56 -11.61 -34.85
CA GLU A 837 -9.34 -10.99 -35.39
C GLU A 837 -8.63 -10.14 -34.32
N ARG A 838 -9.37 -9.25 -33.63
CA ARG A 838 -8.79 -8.41 -32.56
C ARG A 838 -8.23 -9.24 -31.40
N VAL A 839 -8.91 -10.33 -31.04
CA VAL A 839 -8.42 -11.27 -30.03
C VAL A 839 -7.16 -11.98 -30.52
N TYR A 840 -7.12 -12.50 -31.74
CA TYR A 840 -5.94 -13.13 -32.32
C TYR A 840 -4.73 -12.18 -32.36
N GLN A 841 -4.92 -10.93 -32.78
CA GLN A 841 -3.88 -9.89 -32.77
C GLN A 841 -3.37 -9.62 -31.35
N SER A 842 -4.27 -9.63 -30.35
CA SER A 842 -3.88 -9.44 -28.95
C SER A 842 -3.04 -10.60 -28.41
N ILE A 843 -3.35 -11.84 -28.82
CA ILE A 843 -2.61 -13.04 -28.42
C ILE A 843 -1.23 -13.07 -29.07
N THR A 844 -1.13 -12.81 -30.36
CA THR A 844 0.15 -12.78 -31.09
C THR A 844 1.06 -11.63 -30.63
N ALA A 845 0.49 -10.50 -30.18
CA ALA A 845 1.25 -9.40 -29.56
C ALA A 845 1.92 -9.76 -28.23
N LEU A 846 1.60 -10.92 -27.62
CA LEU A 846 2.34 -11.43 -26.46
C LEU A 846 3.78 -11.82 -26.84
N ASP A 847 3.96 -12.32 -28.07
CA ASP A 847 5.23 -12.84 -28.58
C ASP A 847 6.12 -11.75 -29.20
N GLN A 848 5.60 -10.53 -29.34
CA GLN A 848 6.29 -9.42 -29.98
C GLN A 848 6.98 -8.49 -28.96
N PRO A 849 8.07 -7.79 -29.36
CA PRO A 849 8.64 -6.73 -28.55
C PRO A 849 7.59 -5.67 -28.19
N ASP A 850 7.68 -5.14 -26.97
CA ASP A 850 6.74 -4.13 -26.52
C ASP A 850 7.04 -2.75 -27.11
N THR A 851 6.20 -2.32 -28.05
CA THR A 851 6.26 -1.00 -28.69
C THR A 851 5.44 0.05 -27.96
N THR A 852 4.83 -0.28 -26.81
CA THR A 852 3.96 0.63 -26.07
C THR A 852 4.71 1.91 -25.69
N ASP A 853 4.02 3.02 -25.93
CA ASP A 853 4.49 4.33 -25.54
C ASP A 853 4.32 4.57 -24.02
N ASN A 854 5.40 4.94 -23.37
CA ASN A 854 5.43 5.33 -21.96
C ASN A 854 5.50 6.85 -21.72
N LEU A 855 5.33 7.69 -22.75
CA LEU A 855 5.33 9.15 -22.63
C LEU A 855 4.33 9.65 -21.56
N PRO A 856 3.06 9.18 -21.50
CA PRO A 856 2.15 9.62 -20.45
C PRO A 856 2.63 9.27 -19.04
N ILE A 857 3.34 8.16 -18.88
CA ILE A 857 3.94 7.74 -17.61
C ILE A 857 5.07 8.70 -17.23
N ILE A 858 5.96 9.01 -18.17
CA ILE A 858 7.09 9.93 -17.95
C ILE A 858 6.56 11.32 -17.55
N GLN A 859 5.58 11.85 -18.28
CA GLN A 859 4.95 13.14 -17.99
C GLN A 859 4.33 13.15 -16.58
N ASN A 860 3.58 12.12 -16.20
CA ASN A 860 3.03 11.99 -14.85
C ASN A 860 4.13 11.90 -13.78
N MET A 861 5.21 11.15 -14.03
CA MET A 861 6.35 11.06 -13.12
C MET A 861 7.10 12.39 -12.95
N ILE A 862 7.16 13.24 -13.98
CA ILE A 862 7.69 14.61 -13.88
C ILE A 862 6.78 15.46 -13.00
N THR A 863 5.47 15.50 -13.30
CA THR A 863 4.50 16.28 -12.51
C THR A 863 4.47 15.82 -11.04
N GLN A 864 4.60 14.53 -10.77
CA GLN A 864 4.74 14.03 -9.41
C GLN A 864 6.02 14.53 -8.73
N ALA A 865 7.15 14.58 -9.42
CA ALA A 865 8.40 15.11 -8.87
C ALA A 865 8.27 16.61 -8.55
N GLU A 866 7.69 17.41 -9.45
CA GLU A 866 7.44 18.85 -9.24
C GLU A 866 6.49 19.11 -8.07
N ASN A 867 5.36 18.40 -8.00
CA ASN A 867 4.38 18.54 -6.92
C ASN A 867 4.94 18.18 -5.53
N HIS A 868 6.00 17.37 -5.49
CA HIS A 868 6.69 16.99 -4.26
C HIS A 868 8.01 17.75 -4.07
N HIS A 869 8.29 18.77 -4.89
CA HIS A 869 9.51 19.58 -4.85
C HIS A 869 10.81 18.78 -4.98
N ALA A 870 10.77 17.64 -5.65
CA ALA A 870 11.95 16.85 -6.01
C ALA A 870 12.59 17.41 -7.29
N TRP A 871 13.02 18.68 -7.24
CA TRP A 871 13.38 19.48 -8.42
C TRP A 871 14.58 18.93 -9.21
N ASP A 872 15.60 18.38 -8.55
CA ASP A 872 16.73 17.72 -9.23
C ASP A 872 16.27 16.54 -10.11
N LEU A 873 15.32 15.75 -9.58
CA LEU A 873 14.75 14.61 -10.28
C LEU A 873 13.82 15.07 -11.40
N ALA A 874 13.02 16.11 -11.16
CA ALA A 874 12.20 16.74 -12.20
C ALA A 874 13.07 17.24 -13.36
N ALA A 875 14.15 17.97 -13.08
CA ALA A 875 15.09 18.48 -14.08
C ALA A 875 15.68 17.35 -14.92
N THR A 876 16.20 16.30 -14.27
CA THR A 876 16.79 15.13 -14.95
C THR A 876 15.79 14.44 -15.88
N ARG A 877 14.55 14.28 -15.43
CA ARG A 877 13.48 13.63 -16.22
C ARG A 877 13.00 14.50 -17.38
N ILE A 878 12.85 15.80 -17.16
CA ILE A 878 12.45 16.75 -18.20
C ILE A 878 13.52 16.79 -19.29
N GLN A 879 14.81 16.88 -18.92
CA GLN A 879 15.91 16.81 -19.89
C GLN A 879 15.85 15.51 -20.68
N THR A 880 15.71 14.37 -20.00
CA THR A 880 15.60 13.06 -20.67
C THR A 880 14.40 13.01 -21.63
N LEU A 881 13.27 13.62 -21.26
CA LEU A 881 12.09 13.72 -22.12
C LEU A 881 12.35 14.60 -23.34
N LEU A 882 12.93 15.79 -23.17
CA LEU A 882 13.28 16.69 -24.26
C LEU A 882 14.25 16.02 -25.26
N ASP A 883 15.23 15.29 -24.76
CA ASP A 883 16.22 14.55 -25.58
C ASP A 883 15.59 13.46 -26.45
N THR A 884 14.38 12.98 -26.11
CA THR A 884 13.69 11.99 -26.93
C THR A 884 13.18 12.56 -28.27
N GLY A 885 12.96 13.88 -28.36
CA GLY A 885 12.37 14.52 -29.54
C GLY A 885 10.92 14.13 -29.83
N ARG A 886 10.21 13.56 -28.84
CA ARG A 886 8.86 12.98 -29.02
C ARG A 886 7.71 13.96 -28.80
N LEU A 887 8.02 15.15 -28.30
CA LEU A 887 7.06 16.21 -28.00
C LEU A 887 6.78 17.07 -29.23
N ASN A 888 5.56 17.60 -29.33
CA ASN A 888 5.27 18.63 -30.32
C ASN A 888 5.92 19.99 -29.92
N ALA A 889 5.84 21.00 -30.80
CA ALA A 889 6.51 22.29 -30.57
C ALA A 889 5.99 23.05 -29.32
N GLU A 890 4.69 22.99 -29.06
CA GLU A 890 4.05 23.64 -27.91
C GLU A 890 4.45 22.94 -26.60
N GLU A 891 4.36 21.61 -26.57
CA GLU A 891 4.83 20.79 -25.45
C GLU A 891 6.33 21.00 -25.19
N THR A 892 7.14 21.07 -26.24
CA THR A 892 8.59 21.30 -26.11
C THR A 892 8.86 22.64 -25.44
N ALA A 893 8.13 23.69 -25.79
CA ALA A 893 8.26 25.00 -25.16
C ALA A 893 7.85 24.98 -23.68
N ASP A 894 6.74 24.32 -23.34
CA ASP A 894 6.30 24.13 -21.94
C ASP A 894 7.35 23.39 -21.10
N TYR A 895 7.83 22.23 -21.59
CA TYR A 895 8.82 21.43 -20.87
C TYR A 895 10.18 22.14 -20.77
N ARG A 896 10.57 22.96 -21.75
CA ARG A 896 11.77 23.83 -21.62
C ARG A 896 11.61 24.84 -20.49
N HIS A 897 10.45 25.49 -20.39
CA HIS A 897 10.18 26.40 -19.29
C HIS A 897 10.21 25.69 -17.93
N ARG A 898 9.56 24.52 -17.83
CA ARG A 898 9.58 23.68 -16.63
C ARG A 898 10.98 23.18 -16.28
N TYR A 899 11.83 22.89 -17.27
CA TYR A 899 13.22 22.52 -17.06
C TYR A 899 14.02 23.65 -16.41
N LEU A 900 13.93 24.86 -16.97
CA LEU A 900 14.60 26.05 -16.41
C LEU A 900 14.11 26.34 -14.98
N ASN A 901 12.80 26.14 -14.72
CA ASN A 901 12.26 26.24 -13.37
C ASN A 901 12.83 25.18 -12.43
N ALA A 902 12.90 23.91 -12.87
CA ALA A 902 13.45 22.83 -12.06
C ALA A 902 14.93 23.07 -11.73
N LEU A 903 15.74 23.57 -12.67
CA LEU A 903 17.13 23.99 -12.43
C LEU A 903 17.22 25.15 -11.42
N PHE A 904 16.34 26.14 -11.54
CA PHE A 904 16.28 27.26 -10.61
C PHE A 904 15.95 26.80 -9.18
N GLU A 905 14.89 26.02 -9.02
CA GLU A 905 14.39 25.56 -7.71
C GLU A 905 15.32 24.52 -7.06
N SER A 906 16.13 23.81 -7.85
CA SER A 906 17.22 22.94 -7.36
C SER A 906 18.53 23.69 -7.09
N ASN A 907 18.55 25.02 -7.26
CA ASN A 907 19.74 25.87 -7.13
C ASN A 907 20.89 25.54 -8.10
N GLN A 908 20.61 24.91 -9.24
CA GLN A 908 21.59 24.61 -10.30
C GLN A 908 21.82 25.85 -11.19
N PHE A 909 22.20 26.96 -10.56
CA PHE A 909 22.29 28.28 -11.19
C PHE A 909 23.37 28.37 -12.28
N ASP A 910 24.46 27.61 -12.13
CA ASP A 910 25.52 27.55 -13.15
C ASP A 910 25.00 26.91 -14.44
N THR A 911 24.39 25.73 -14.33
CA THR A 911 23.75 25.04 -15.45
C THR A 911 22.67 25.90 -16.09
N LEU A 912 21.82 26.54 -15.26
CA LEU A 912 20.81 27.46 -15.74
C LEU A 912 21.43 28.61 -16.54
N GLN A 913 22.41 29.33 -15.99
CA GLN A 913 23.05 30.48 -16.63
C GLN A 913 23.70 30.11 -17.97
N ASN A 914 24.36 28.96 -18.04
CA ASN A 914 25.02 28.48 -19.26
C ASN A 914 24.01 28.11 -20.37
N LEU A 915 22.77 27.77 -20.00
CA LEU A 915 21.70 27.42 -20.94
C LEU A 915 20.86 28.61 -21.42
N LEU A 916 20.79 29.72 -20.66
CA LEU A 916 19.96 30.87 -21.01
C LEU A 916 20.22 31.46 -22.42
N PRO A 917 21.45 31.48 -22.97
CA PRO A 917 21.69 31.91 -24.35
C PRO A 917 20.90 31.13 -25.40
N ASP A 918 20.56 29.87 -25.12
CA ASP A 918 19.75 29.03 -26.01
C ASP A 918 18.24 29.35 -25.93
N TYR A 919 17.82 30.19 -24.98
CA TYR A 919 16.43 30.60 -24.71
C TYR A 919 16.27 32.12 -24.64
N PRO A 920 16.61 32.87 -25.71
CA PRO A 920 16.73 34.34 -25.66
C PRO A 920 15.43 35.04 -25.23
N ASP A 921 14.27 34.49 -25.56
CA ASP A 921 12.95 35.08 -25.23
C ASP A 921 12.64 35.05 -23.73
N THR A 922 13.24 34.12 -22.97
CA THR A 922 13.00 33.97 -21.52
C THR A 922 14.25 34.21 -20.67
N ALA A 923 15.41 34.44 -21.31
CA ALA A 923 16.68 34.69 -20.62
C ALA A 923 16.60 35.85 -19.64
N GLY A 924 15.95 36.96 -20.01
CA GLY A 924 15.78 38.12 -19.14
C GLY A 924 15.01 37.80 -17.85
N TYR A 925 13.94 37.00 -17.95
CA TYR A 925 13.15 36.57 -16.78
C TYR A 925 14.00 35.76 -15.80
N TRP A 926 14.73 34.75 -16.29
CA TRP A 926 15.55 33.88 -15.44
C TRP A 926 16.76 34.61 -14.85
N HIS A 927 17.41 35.50 -15.61
CA HIS A 927 18.45 36.37 -15.07
C HIS A 927 17.94 37.24 -13.91
N ALA A 928 16.77 37.87 -14.07
CA ALA A 928 16.16 38.67 -13.01
C ALA A 928 15.80 37.83 -11.78
N LYS A 929 15.26 36.61 -11.97
CA LYS A 929 14.95 35.68 -10.88
C LYS A 929 16.23 35.27 -10.13
N MET A 930 17.33 34.98 -10.83
CA MET A 930 18.63 34.68 -10.23
C MET A 930 19.20 35.88 -9.47
N ASP A 931 19.11 37.09 -10.03
CA ASP A 931 19.57 38.31 -9.38
C ASP A 931 18.85 38.59 -8.06
N LEU A 932 17.55 38.29 -7.98
CA LEU A 932 16.78 38.38 -6.73
C LEU A 932 17.26 37.39 -5.65
N TYR A 933 17.65 36.18 -6.04
CA TYR A 933 17.91 35.07 -5.11
C TYR A 933 19.35 34.97 -4.63
N ILE A 934 20.32 35.23 -5.51
CA ILE A 934 21.75 35.03 -5.23
C ILE A 934 22.63 36.22 -5.67
N GLY A 935 22.05 37.26 -6.28
CA GLY A 935 22.78 38.35 -6.94
C GLY A 935 22.39 39.77 -6.51
N ASN A 936 22.40 40.70 -7.46
CA ASN A 936 22.06 42.11 -7.25
C ASN A 936 20.53 42.27 -7.23
N ALA A 937 19.93 42.03 -6.06
CA ALA A 937 18.48 42.00 -5.88
C ALA A 937 17.75 43.28 -6.34
N VAL A 938 18.45 44.43 -6.39
CA VAL A 938 17.90 45.67 -6.95
C VAL A 938 17.72 45.57 -8.46
N LYS A 939 18.70 45.04 -9.20
CA LYS A 939 18.61 44.85 -10.66
C LYS A 939 17.50 43.87 -11.04
N GLY A 940 17.37 42.78 -10.29
CA GLY A 940 16.27 41.83 -10.47
C GLY A 940 14.91 42.51 -10.26
N ALA A 941 14.77 43.31 -9.20
CA ALA A 941 13.54 44.05 -8.95
C ALA A 941 13.25 45.14 -9.99
N GLU A 942 14.27 45.81 -10.51
CA GLU A 942 14.15 46.77 -11.62
C GLU A 942 13.57 46.09 -12.87
N PHE A 943 14.08 44.92 -13.25
CA PHE A 943 13.58 44.17 -14.39
C PHE A 943 12.07 43.88 -14.27
N PHE A 944 11.62 43.35 -13.13
CA PHE A 944 10.19 43.08 -12.89
C PHE A 944 9.34 44.34 -12.76
N ALA A 945 9.91 45.46 -12.34
CA ALA A 945 9.23 46.75 -12.30
C ALA A 945 9.07 47.39 -13.70
N GLU A 946 9.98 47.09 -14.63
CA GLU A 946 9.98 47.67 -15.98
C GLU A 946 9.23 46.81 -17.02
N ASN A 947 9.04 45.51 -16.76
CA ASN A 947 8.37 44.58 -17.66
C ASN A 947 6.98 44.17 -17.16
N GLU A 948 5.96 44.95 -17.51
CA GLU A 948 4.59 44.88 -16.95
C GLU A 948 3.86 43.52 -17.17
N HIS A 949 4.26 42.74 -18.17
CA HIS A 949 3.64 41.45 -18.51
C HIS A 949 4.44 40.23 -18.05
N ILE A 950 5.56 40.42 -17.34
CA ILE A 950 6.49 39.34 -16.97
C ILE A 950 6.56 39.20 -15.44
N GLY A 951 6.53 37.96 -14.92
CA GLY A 951 6.66 37.64 -13.50
C GLY A 951 5.38 37.12 -12.84
N THR A 952 5.54 36.10 -11.99
CA THR A 952 4.46 35.58 -11.14
C THR A 952 4.18 36.52 -9.97
N GLN A 953 3.03 36.38 -9.29
CA GLN A 953 2.74 37.18 -8.08
C GLN A 953 3.85 37.05 -7.02
N ASN A 954 4.44 35.87 -6.88
CA ASN A 954 5.58 35.64 -5.98
C ASN A 954 6.83 36.40 -6.43
N ASP A 955 7.16 36.37 -7.73
CA ASP A 955 8.30 37.13 -8.27
C ASP A 955 8.14 38.62 -8.01
N LEU A 956 6.93 39.17 -8.19
CA LEU A 956 6.64 40.58 -7.94
C LEU A 956 6.75 40.94 -6.45
N LEU A 957 6.24 40.09 -5.57
CA LEU A 957 6.28 40.34 -4.13
C LEU A 957 7.70 40.27 -3.57
N ILE A 958 8.48 39.28 -3.99
CA ILE A 958 9.91 39.16 -3.64
C ILE A 958 10.68 40.38 -4.17
N SER A 959 10.42 40.78 -5.42
CA SER A 959 11.00 41.99 -6.01
C SER A 959 10.65 43.24 -5.21
N LEU A 960 9.40 43.38 -4.77
CA LEU A 960 8.93 44.51 -3.99
C LEU A 960 9.64 44.56 -2.62
N LEU A 961 9.75 43.42 -1.94
CA LEU A 961 10.46 43.33 -0.66
C LEU A 961 11.94 43.68 -0.82
N ALA A 962 12.59 43.19 -1.88
CA ALA A 962 13.98 43.51 -2.20
C ALA A 962 14.16 45.01 -2.50
N ALA A 963 13.34 45.59 -3.38
CA ALA A 963 13.40 47.00 -3.72
C ALA A 963 13.14 47.90 -2.50
N SER A 964 12.15 47.54 -1.66
CA SER A 964 11.83 48.26 -0.42
C SER A 964 12.98 48.19 0.58
N PHE A 965 13.57 47.02 0.77
CA PHE A 965 14.71 46.82 1.68
C PHE A 965 15.93 47.64 1.26
N HIS A 966 16.20 47.71 -0.05
CA HIS A 966 17.34 48.44 -0.61
C HIS A 966 17.05 49.92 -0.91
N GLN A 967 15.86 50.42 -0.58
CA GLN A 967 15.45 51.82 -0.81
C GLN A 967 15.46 52.23 -2.30
N ALA A 968 15.20 51.28 -3.20
CA ALA A 968 15.06 51.54 -4.63
C ALA A 968 13.65 52.12 -4.91
N LYS A 969 13.51 53.44 -4.75
CA LYS A 969 12.21 54.15 -4.77
C LYS A 969 11.39 53.88 -6.04
N ARG A 970 11.99 54.10 -7.22
CA ARG A 970 11.30 53.98 -8.52
C ARG A 970 10.80 52.54 -8.79
N PRO A 971 11.61 51.47 -8.60
CA PRO A 971 11.11 50.10 -8.70
C PRO A 971 10.02 49.76 -7.67
N SER A 972 10.20 50.20 -6.42
CA SER A 972 9.23 49.93 -5.34
C SER A 972 7.85 50.53 -5.64
N GLU A 973 7.81 51.80 -6.05
CA GLU A 973 6.55 52.50 -6.40
C GLU A 973 5.81 51.82 -7.55
N LYS A 974 6.53 51.42 -8.60
CA LYS A 974 5.95 50.69 -9.74
C LYS A 974 5.42 49.32 -9.33
N LEU A 975 6.17 48.56 -8.52
CA LEU A 975 5.75 47.23 -8.05
C LEU A 975 4.55 47.33 -7.11
N PHE A 976 4.50 48.33 -6.23
CA PHE A 976 3.30 48.62 -5.41
C PHE A 976 2.07 48.91 -6.27
N ALA A 977 2.22 49.71 -7.33
CA ALA A 977 1.13 50.00 -8.26
C ALA A 977 0.67 48.75 -9.04
N ARG A 978 1.61 47.87 -9.40
CA ARG A 978 1.36 46.66 -10.18
C ARG A 978 0.69 45.54 -9.40
N ILE A 979 1.10 45.32 -8.15
CA ILE A 979 0.57 44.21 -7.32
C ILE A 979 -0.89 44.47 -6.90
N GLY A 980 -1.31 45.74 -6.79
CA GLY A 980 -2.69 46.12 -6.46
C GLY A 980 -3.13 45.67 -5.07
N THR A 981 -4.44 45.77 -4.78
CA THR A 981 -5.06 45.34 -3.50
C THR A 981 -5.61 43.91 -3.52
N ASP A 982 -5.64 43.27 -4.69
CA ASP A 982 -6.33 41.99 -4.92
C ASP A 982 -5.37 40.79 -4.76
N LEU A 983 -4.65 40.76 -3.64
CA LEU A 983 -3.78 39.63 -3.26
C LEU A 983 -4.52 38.66 -2.33
N PRO A 984 -4.25 37.34 -2.41
CA PRO A 984 -4.70 36.37 -1.42
C PRO A 984 -4.32 36.81 0.00
N ASP A 985 -5.19 36.55 0.98
CA ASP A 985 -4.99 36.93 2.40
C ASP A 985 -3.63 36.47 2.95
N SER A 986 -3.09 35.36 2.44
CA SER A 986 -1.79 34.81 2.81
C SER A 986 -0.59 35.71 2.45
N TYR A 987 -0.74 36.63 1.49
CA TYR A 987 0.32 37.53 1.04
C TYR A 987 0.16 38.98 1.55
N GLN A 988 -1.00 39.32 2.09
CA GLN A 988 -1.29 40.66 2.64
C GLN A 988 -0.30 41.11 3.73
N PRO A 989 0.16 40.25 4.67
CA PRO A 989 1.17 40.64 5.65
C PRO A 989 2.48 41.12 5.02
N LEU A 990 2.88 40.52 3.88
CA LEU A 990 4.13 40.86 3.20
C LEU A 990 4.08 42.22 2.50
N LEU A 991 2.90 42.67 2.03
CA LEU A 991 2.72 44.04 1.54
C LEU A 991 2.93 45.06 2.66
N THR A 992 2.40 44.78 3.85
CA THR A 992 2.58 45.67 5.00
C THR A 992 4.05 45.71 5.43
N VAL A 993 4.73 44.56 5.40
CA VAL A 993 6.19 44.50 5.61
C VAL A 993 6.92 45.38 4.59
N ALA A 994 6.63 45.25 3.30
CA ALA A 994 7.25 46.07 2.25
C ALA A 994 7.04 47.58 2.45
N GLN A 995 5.83 48.00 2.88
CA GLN A 995 5.56 49.41 3.20
C GLN A 995 6.45 49.90 4.36
N LYS A 996 6.56 49.10 5.43
CA LYS A 996 7.42 49.44 6.57
C LYS A 996 8.90 49.44 6.23
N LEU A 997 9.35 48.59 5.30
CA LEU A 997 10.70 48.65 4.75
C LEU A 997 10.94 49.95 3.98
N SER A 998 9.99 50.37 3.15
CA SER A 998 10.07 51.64 2.40
C SER A 998 10.09 52.88 3.33
N GLU A 999 9.42 52.79 4.49
CA GLU A 999 9.47 53.81 5.56
C GLU A 999 10.76 53.74 6.42
N GLN A 1000 11.66 52.79 6.16
CA GLN A 1000 12.85 52.47 6.99
C GLN A 1000 12.52 52.06 8.43
N ASN A 1001 11.29 51.61 8.68
CA ASN A 1001 10.86 51.11 9.97
C ASN A 1001 11.15 49.61 10.12
N TYR A 1002 12.45 49.28 10.16
CA TYR A 1002 12.92 47.89 10.20
C TYR A 1002 12.47 47.12 11.45
N PHE A 1003 12.24 47.82 12.57
CA PHE A 1003 11.77 47.21 13.82
C PHE A 1003 10.33 46.68 13.67
N VAL A 1004 9.42 47.50 13.13
CA VAL A 1004 8.03 47.08 12.90
C VAL A 1004 7.96 46.03 11.78
N ALA A 1005 8.76 46.19 10.72
CA ALA A 1005 8.85 45.20 9.64
C ALA A 1005 9.27 43.80 10.18
N LEU A 1006 10.27 43.74 11.06
CA LEU A 1006 10.71 42.50 11.68
C LEU A 1006 9.64 41.87 12.60
N ALA A 1007 8.91 42.70 13.36
CA ALA A 1007 7.84 42.21 14.22
C ALA A 1007 6.68 41.58 13.43
N LEU A 1008 6.27 42.23 12.33
CA LEU A 1008 5.25 41.70 11.42
C LEU A 1008 5.71 40.42 10.73
N LEU A 1009 6.97 40.39 10.28
CA LEU A 1009 7.55 39.22 9.61
C LEU A 1009 7.67 38.02 10.56
N LYS A 1010 7.95 38.24 11.85
CA LYS A 1010 7.98 37.16 12.85
C LYS A 1010 6.62 36.47 12.99
N THR A 1011 5.55 37.25 13.14
CA THR A 1011 4.18 36.71 13.21
C THR A 1011 3.83 35.93 11.95
N TYR A 1012 4.29 36.41 10.79
CA TYR A 1012 4.11 35.69 9.54
C TYR A 1012 4.85 34.35 9.52
N ILE A 1013 6.13 34.32 9.90
CA ILE A 1013 6.94 33.09 10.00
C ILE A 1013 6.25 32.03 10.89
N ASP A 1014 5.71 32.44 12.03
CA ASP A 1014 5.07 31.53 12.98
C ASP A 1014 3.77 30.91 12.42
N SER A 1015 3.15 31.54 11.41
CA SER A 1015 1.95 31.03 10.73
C SER A 1015 2.23 30.02 9.61
N LEU A 1016 3.49 29.88 9.21
CA LEU A 1016 3.91 29.03 8.09
C LEU A 1016 4.37 27.64 8.54
N ASP A 1017 4.08 26.62 7.73
CA ASP A 1017 4.69 25.31 7.87
C ASP A 1017 6.16 25.27 7.39
N ASP A 1018 6.87 24.20 7.70
CA ASP A 1018 8.30 24.05 7.38
C ASP A 1018 8.58 24.06 5.86
N ARG A 1019 7.63 23.58 5.04
CA ARG A 1019 7.75 23.61 3.58
C ARG A 1019 7.61 25.04 3.07
N GLN A 1020 6.63 25.78 3.58
CA GLN A 1020 6.41 27.19 3.27
C GLN A 1020 7.59 28.08 3.64
N LYS A 1021 8.19 27.84 4.80
CA LYS A 1021 9.42 28.52 5.22
C LYS A 1021 10.57 28.27 4.25
N GLY A 1022 10.71 27.02 3.77
CA GLY A 1022 11.73 26.65 2.80
C GLY A 1022 11.67 27.43 1.48
N TYR A 1023 10.48 27.59 0.87
CA TYR A 1023 10.37 28.26 -0.44
C TYR A 1023 10.15 29.78 -0.35
N LEU A 1024 9.43 30.30 0.66
CA LEU A 1024 9.22 31.76 0.82
C LEU A 1024 10.44 32.47 1.43
N LYS A 1025 11.31 31.71 2.11
CA LYS A 1025 12.53 32.18 2.78
C LYS A 1025 12.36 33.40 3.73
N PRO A 1026 11.27 33.51 4.50
CA PRO A 1026 11.02 34.69 5.34
C PRO A 1026 12.05 34.85 6.47
N GLU A 1027 12.65 33.76 6.97
CA GLU A 1027 13.73 33.85 7.96
C GLU A 1027 15.00 34.52 7.40
N LEU A 1028 15.27 34.42 6.09
CA LEU A 1028 16.40 35.11 5.48
C LEU A 1028 16.18 36.62 5.52
N LEU A 1029 14.98 37.10 5.17
CA LEU A 1029 14.63 38.52 5.29
C LEU A 1029 14.67 39.00 6.74
N ALA A 1030 14.18 38.20 7.69
CA ALA A 1030 14.27 38.52 9.12
C ALA A 1030 15.72 38.65 9.59
N SER A 1031 16.60 37.75 9.13
CA SER A 1031 18.04 37.82 9.38
C SER A 1031 18.66 39.11 8.84
N TYR A 1032 18.35 39.50 7.60
CA TYR A 1032 18.82 40.76 7.02
C TYR A 1032 18.35 41.99 7.81
N LEU A 1033 17.11 41.99 8.30
CA LEU A 1033 16.59 43.07 9.15
C LEU A 1033 17.32 43.12 10.51
N CYS A 1034 17.58 41.97 11.13
CA CYS A 1034 18.39 41.91 12.34
C CYS A 1034 19.79 42.48 12.12
N MET A 1035 20.43 42.19 10.98
CA MET A 1035 21.74 42.78 10.64
C MET A 1035 21.66 44.30 10.50
N LYS A 1036 20.63 44.85 9.84
CA LYS A 1036 20.41 46.30 9.72
C LYS A 1036 20.18 46.98 11.07
N LEU A 1037 19.52 46.29 12.01
CA LEU A 1037 19.29 46.77 13.37
C LEU A 1037 20.50 46.56 14.31
N GLY A 1038 21.62 46.00 13.84
CA GLY A 1038 22.78 45.67 14.65
C GLY A 1038 22.61 44.45 15.57
N ASN A 1039 21.48 43.73 15.48
CA ASN A 1039 21.20 42.52 16.25
C ASN A 1039 21.82 41.28 15.58
N LEU A 1040 23.15 41.15 15.66
CA LEU A 1040 23.89 40.05 15.02
C LEU A 1040 23.56 38.67 15.61
N GLN A 1041 23.10 38.60 16.86
CA GLN A 1041 22.71 37.34 17.50
C GLN A 1041 21.35 36.86 16.99
N GLY A 1042 20.37 37.77 16.88
CA GLY A 1042 19.07 37.46 16.27
C GLY A 1042 19.21 37.03 14.81
N ALA A 1043 20.07 37.71 14.04
CA ALA A 1043 20.37 37.31 12.67
C ALA A 1043 20.88 35.86 12.58
N HIS A 1044 21.82 35.48 13.46
CA HIS A 1044 22.31 34.11 13.53
C HIS A 1044 21.21 33.10 13.86
N GLN A 1045 20.32 33.42 14.80
CA GLN A 1045 19.22 32.52 15.20
C GLN A 1045 18.26 32.23 14.05
N TYR A 1046 17.90 33.24 13.25
CA TYR A 1046 17.05 33.06 12.07
C TYR A 1046 17.73 32.24 10.98
N LEU A 1047 19.04 32.43 10.75
CA LEU A 1047 19.80 31.61 9.80
C LEU A 1047 19.87 30.13 10.24
N VAL A 1048 20.12 29.89 11.53
CA VAL A 1048 20.11 28.53 12.09
C VAL A 1048 18.72 27.90 12.02
N ALA A 1049 17.65 28.69 12.22
CA ALA A 1049 16.29 28.22 12.05
C ALA A 1049 16.03 27.79 10.60
N PHE A 1050 16.42 28.62 9.63
CA PHE A 1050 16.26 28.32 8.21
C PHE A 1050 17.04 27.06 7.77
N GLU A 1051 18.29 26.88 8.25
CA GLU A 1051 19.11 25.69 7.95
C GLU A 1051 18.52 24.37 8.49
N LYS A 1052 17.54 24.41 9.41
CA LYS A 1052 16.83 23.19 9.83
C LYS A 1052 15.90 22.65 8.75
N HIS A 1053 15.44 23.53 7.86
CA HIS A 1053 14.47 23.20 6.81
C HIS A 1053 15.13 23.03 5.44
N THR A 1054 16.28 23.67 5.20
CA THR A 1054 17.03 23.58 3.93
C THR A 1054 18.50 23.25 4.18
N GLN A 1055 19.08 22.33 3.40
CA GLN A 1055 20.51 22.03 3.47
C GLN A 1055 21.25 22.72 2.31
N ASN A 1056 22.33 23.44 2.64
CA ASN A 1056 23.22 24.10 1.67
C ASN A 1056 22.56 25.09 0.70
N ASP A 1057 21.40 25.66 1.05
CA ASP A 1057 20.77 26.72 0.26
C ASP A 1057 21.73 27.91 0.00
N PRO A 1058 22.00 28.29 -1.26
CA PRO A 1058 22.97 29.35 -1.57
C PRO A 1058 22.59 30.71 -0.97
N SER A 1059 21.31 31.08 -0.95
CA SER A 1059 20.83 32.34 -0.36
C SER A 1059 21.11 32.39 1.15
N CYS A 1060 20.95 31.26 1.85
CA CYS A 1060 21.32 31.15 3.26
C CYS A 1060 22.84 31.25 3.47
N ARG A 1061 23.64 30.56 2.65
CA ARG A 1061 25.12 30.62 2.72
C ARG A 1061 25.64 32.04 2.50
N ILE A 1062 25.06 32.77 1.55
CA ILE A 1062 25.34 34.20 1.32
C ILE A 1062 24.98 35.04 2.54
N ALA A 1063 23.81 34.80 3.16
CA ALA A 1063 23.40 35.53 4.35
C ALA A 1063 24.35 35.26 5.55
N ILE A 1064 24.81 34.01 5.73
CA ILE A 1064 25.84 33.68 6.73
C ILE A 1064 27.17 34.39 6.38
N ALA A 1065 27.56 34.47 5.11
CA ALA A 1065 28.75 35.19 4.68
C ALA A 1065 28.66 36.70 4.99
N ARG A 1066 27.50 37.34 4.75
CA ARG A 1066 27.23 38.74 5.15
C ARG A 1066 27.32 38.94 6.66
N LEU A 1067 26.78 38.01 7.45
CA LEU A 1067 26.92 38.05 8.90
C LEU A 1067 28.37 37.90 9.35
N ALA A 1068 29.13 37.01 8.71
CA ALA A 1068 30.54 36.80 8.98
C ALA A 1068 31.37 38.05 8.66
N LYS A 1069 31.09 38.73 7.54
CA LYS A 1069 31.67 40.04 7.20
C LYS A 1069 31.47 41.06 8.32
N LEU A 1070 30.23 41.20 8.82
CA LEU A 1070 29.90 42.13 9.90
C LEU A 1070 30.60 41.78 11.23
N ARG A 1071 30.98 40.51 11.43
CA ARG A 1071 31.73 40.04 12.61
C ARG A 1071 33.25 40.05 12.41
N GLY A 1072 33.75 40.37 11.22
CA GLY A 1072 35.17 40.30 10.88
C GLY A 1072 35.70 38.87 10.66
N ASP A 1073 34.84 37.88 10.48
CA ASP A 1073 35.22 36.46 10.30
C ASP A 1073 35.42 36.13 8.81
N SER A 1074 36.61 36.47 8.30
CA SER A 1074 36.97 36.27 6.90
C SER A 1074 37.05 34.79 6.48
N GLU A 1075 37.36 33.87 7.41
CA GLU A 1075 37.46 32.44 7.13
C GLU A 1075 36.08 31.82 6.96
N LYS A 1076 35.13 32.18 7.82
CA LYS A 1076 33.75 31.74 7.69
C LYS A 1076 33.12 32.28 6.42
N LEU A 1077 33.32 33.57 6.11
CA LEU A 1077 32.86 34.18 4.85
C LEU A 1077 33.34 33.38 3.63
N PHE A 1078 34.65 33.13 3.56
CA PHE A 1078 35.26 32.42 2.43
C PHE A 1078 34.73 30.99 2.30
N THR A 1079 34.59 30.28 3.43
CA THR A 1079 34.06 28.90 3.44
C THR A 1079 32.59 28.85 3.00
N GLN A 1080 31.76 29.80 3.43
CA GLN A 1080 30.35 29.81 3.05
C GLN A 1080 30.14 30.18 1.58
N LEU A 1081 30.91 31.12 1.04
CA LEU A 1081 30.81 31.49 -0.38
C LEU A 1081 31.28 30.37 -1.31
N ASN A 1082 32.35 29.65 -0.94
CA ASN A 1082 32.76 28.44 -1.67
C ASN A 1082 31.67 27.37 -1.67
N ARG A 1083 30.95 27.20 -0.56
CA ARG A 1083 29.81 26.26 -0.49
C ARG A 1083 28.58 26.73 -1.26
N ALA A 1084 28.41 28.04 -1.47
CA ALA A 1084 27.26 28.60 -2.16
C ALA A 1084 27.39 28.52 -3.69
N PHE A 1085 28.61 28.64 -4.20
CA PHE A 1085 28.87 28.83 -5.63
C PHE A 1085 29.81 27.79 -6.25
N GLU A 1086 30.43 26.93 -5.43
CA GLU A 1086 31.36 25.88 -5.84
C GLU A 1086 32.37 26.36 -6.88
N GLU A 1087 32.17 26.04 -8.17
CA GLU A 1087 33.08 26.38 -9.27
C GLU A 1087 32.77 27.74 -9.94
N ASN A 1088 31.54 28.27 -9.84
CA ASN A 1088 31.14 29.51 -10.52
C ASN A 1088 31.18 30.73 -9.58
N LEU A 1089 32.40 31.14 -9.24
CA LEU A 1089 32.67 32.29 -8.35
C LEU A 1089 32.24 33.65 -8.94
N LEU A 1090 31.82 33.71 -10.21
CA LEU A 1090 31.27 34.94 -10.80
C LEU A 1090 29.89 35.28 -10.25
N LEU A 1091 29.19 34.33 -9.64
CA LEU A 1091 27.90 34.53 -8.99
C LEU A 1091 28.02 35.15 -7.59
N ILE A 1092 29.24 35.34 -7.06
CA ILE A 1092 29.43 35.99 -5.76
C ILE A 1092 28.77 37.38 -5.75
N PRO A 1093 27.96 37.70 -4.72
CA PRO A 1093 27.33 39.00 -4.59
C PRO A 1093 28.35 40.13 -4.58
N GLU A 1094 28.04 41.19 -5.32
CA GLU A 1094 28.90 42.35 -5.52
C GLU A 1094 29.49 42.88 -4.19
N ASP A 1095 28.69 42.93 -3.13
CA ASP A 1095 29.07 43.44 -1.80
C ASP A 1095 30.07 42.55 -1.03
N LEU A 1096 30.31 41.31 -1.48
CA LEU A 1096 31.20 40.35 -0.82
C LEU A 1096 32.46 40.02 -1.63
N THR A 1097 32.49 40.44 -2.90
CA THR A 1097 33.56 40.12 -3.86
C THR A 1097 34.96 40.50 -3.36
N VAL A 1098 35.14 41.72 -2.86
CA VAL A 1098 36.44 42.22 -2.39
C VAL A 1098 36.93 41.46 -1.16
N ASP A 1099 36.06 41.16 -0.19
CA ASP A 1099 36.43 40.40 1.01
C ASP A 1099 36.86 38.96 0.66
N TYR A 1100 36.18 38.36 -0.31
CA TYR A 1100 36.54 37.05 -0.83
C TYR A 1100 37.91 37.06 -1.53
N LEU A 1101 38.14 38.03 -2.43
CA LEU A 1101 39.43 38.20 -3.12
C LEU A 1101 40.59 38.45 -2.14
N LYS A 1102 40.38 39.31 -1.14
CA LYS A 1102 41.35 39.58 -0.06
C LYS A 1102 41.75 38.30 0.67
N LYS A 1103 40.77 37.46 1.03
CA LYS A 1103 41.04 36.18 1.70
C LYS A 1103 41.73 35.18 0.78
N MET A 1104 41.34 35.12 -0.50
CA MET A 1104 41.95 34.22 -1.48
C MET A 1104 43.42 34.55 -1.73
N TYR A 1105 43.74 35.84 -1.83
CA TYR A 1105 45.11 36.34 -1.89
C TYR A 1105 45.89 35.98 -0.61
N ALA A 1106 45.32 36.23 0.58
CA ALA A 1106 45.96 35.92 1.86
C ALA A 1106 46.19 34.41 2.07
N ALA A 1107 45.40 33.55 1.42
CA ALA A 1107 45.56 32.10 1.42
C ALA A 1107 46.63 31.61 0.42
N GLY A 1108 47.26 32.50 -0.35
CA GLY A 1108 48.33 32.17 -1.30
C GLY A 1108 47.87 31.80 -2.72
N ASN A 1109 46.57 31.88 -3.03
CA ASN A 1109 46.04 31.61 -4.38
C ASN A 1109 46.05 32.90 -5.23
N THR A 1110 47.23 33.38 -5.58
CA THR A 1110 47.42 34.66 -6.29
C THR A 1110 46.97 34.62 -7.75
N ASP A 1111 47.14 33.49 -8.44
CA ASP A 1111 46.78 33.36 -9.85
C ASP A 1111 45.27 33.28 -10.05
N GLY A 1112 44.58 32.49 -9.22
CA GLY A 1112 43.12 32.43 -9.20
C GLY A 1112 42.51 33.78 -8.82
N GLU A 1113 43.15 34.53 -7.92
CA GLU A 1113 42.67 35.84 -7.47
C GLU A 1113 42.75 36.87 -8.59
N ARG A 1114 43.88 36.93 -9.29
CA ARG A 1114 44.05 37.81 -10.44
C ARG A 1114 43.04 37.50 -11.55
N TYR A 1115 42.82 36.22 -11.85
CA TYR A 1115 41.86 35.80 -12.87
C TYR A 1115 40.43 36.22 -12.48
N LEU A 1116 40.01 35.90 -11.25
CA LEU A 1116 38.67 36.23 -10.78
C LEU A 1116 38.45 37.74 -10.68
N LEU A 1117 39.45 38.50 -10.22
CA LEU A 1117 39.40 39.96 -10.18
C LEU A 1117 39.14 40.55 -11.56
N ALA A 1118 39.86 40.10 -12.60
CA ALA A 1118 39.66 40.60 -13.97
C ALA A 1118 38.23 40.34 -14.47
N GLN A 1119 37.69 39.14 -14.23
CA GLN A 1119 36.31 38.80 -14.62
C GLN A 1119 35.27 39.61 -13.84
N LEU A 1120 35.47 39.81 -12.52
CA LEU A 1120 34.58 40.61 -11.69
C LEU A 1120 34.62 42.10 -12.05
N ARG A 1121 35.77 42.64 -12.46
CA ARG A 1121 35.90 44.02 -12.97
C ARG A 1121 35.17 44.21 -14.29
N GLN A 1122 35.16 43.20 -15.16
CA GLN A 1122 34.33 43.21 -16.37
C GLN A 1122 32.83 43.16 -16.04
N LYS A 1123 32.43 42.35 -15.05
CA LYS A 1123 31.03 42.20 -14.62
C LYS A 1123 30.50 43.43 -13.87
N TYR A 1124 31.34 44.07 -13.05
CA TYR A 1124 31.00 45.21 -12.20
C TYR A 1124 31.94 46.40 -12.48
N PRO A 1125 31.88 47.00 -13.68
CA PRO A 1125 32.80 48.07 -14.08
C PRO A 1125 32.70 49.30 -13.17
N GLU A 1126 31.48 49.64 -12.76
CA GLU A 1126 31.14 50.80 -11.91
C GLU A 1126 31.37 50.60 -10.41
N ASN A 1127 31.94 49.46 -9.97
CA ASN A 1127 32.13 49.19 -8.55
C ASN A 1127 33.42 49.85 -8.01
N PRO A 1128 33.31 50.87 -7.13
CA PRO A 1128 34.48 51.60 -6.65
C PRO A 1128 35.36 50.78 -5.70
N SER A 1129 34.79 49.81 -4.97
CA SER A 1129 35.56 48.96 -4.04
C SER A 1129 36.42 47.93 -4.77
N LEU A 1130 35.92 47.36 -5.87
CA LEU A 1130 36.70 46.48 -6.75
C LEU A 1130 37.78 47.27 -7.51
N ALA A 1131 37.46 48.47 -8.01
CA ALA A 1131 38.42 49.36 -8.64
C ALA A 1131 39.54 49.78 -7.66
N LEU A 1132 39.18 50.09 -6.41
CA LEU A 1132 40.13 50.39 -5.34
C LEU A 1132 41.04 49.19 -5.05
N TYR A 1133 40.49 48.00 -4.91
CA TYR A 1133 41.27 46.79 -4.64
C TYR A 1133 42.25 46.45 -5.77
N GLU A 1134 41.82 46.57 -7.03
CA GLU A 1134 42.69 46.40 -8.20
C GLU A 1134 43.81 47.46 -8.22
N ALA A 1135 43.46 48.72 -7.93
CA ALA A 1135 44.41 49.82 -7.84
C ALA A 1135 45.42 49.64 -6.69
N GLU A 1136 45.01 49.13 -5.53
CA GLU A 1136 45.92 48.80 -4.41
C GLU A 1136 46.97 47.76 -4.84
N LYS A 1137 46.58 46.76 -5.64
CA LYS A 1137 47.50 45.74 -6.17
C LYS A 1137 48.48 46.31 -7.18
N LEU A 1138 48.00 47.17 -8.08
CA LEU A 1138 48.87 47.84 -9.06
C LEU A 1138 49.84 48.81 -8.38
N ALA A 1139 49.38 49.51 -7.34
CA ALA A 1139 50.21 50.37 -6.51
C ALA A 1139 51.31 49.58 -5.76
N GLN A 1140 51.02 48.37 -5.26
CA GLN A 1140 52.02 47.48 -4.68
C GLN A 1140 53.11 47.09 -5.70
N ASN A 1141 52.74 46.98 -6.98
CA ASN A 1141 53.66 46.71 -8.09
C ASN A 1141 54.29 47.98 -8.70
N GLN A 1142 54.04 49.16 -8.12
CA GLN A 1142 54.51 50.48 -8.59
C GLN A 1142 54.00 50.87 -10.00
N ASP A 1143 52.90 50.29 -10.48
CA ASP A 1143 52.26 50.67 -11.74
C ASP A 1143 51.28 51.83 -11.53
N TRP A 1144 51.83 53.02 -11.30
CA TRP A 1144 51.05 54.22 -10.96
C TRP A 1144 50.21 54.75 -12.13
N GLU A 1145 50.62 54.48 -13.38
CA GLU A 1145 49.88 54.90 -14.58
C GLU A 1145 48.54 54.15 -14.68
N SER A 1146 48.57 52.82 -14.54
CA SER A 1146 47.36 52.00 -14.50
C SER A 1146 46.46 52.32 -13.31
N VAL A 1147 47.04 52.64 -12.14
CA VAL A 1147 46.28 53.11 -10.96
C VAL A 1147 45.48 54.37 -11.27
N THR A 1148 46.11 55.37 -11.91
CA THR A 1148 45.37 56.59 -12.29
C THR A 1148 44.29 56.32 -13.33
N LYS A 1149 44.53 55.42 -14.28
CA LYS A 1149 43.53 55.06 -15.29
C LYS A 1149 42.29 54.38 -14.69
N ILE A 1150 42.50 53.46 -13.75
CA ILE A 1150 41.40 52.71 -13.12
C ILE A 1150 40.59 53.58 -12.16
N LEU A 1151 41.25 54.45 -11.39
CA LEU A 1151 40.59 55.27 -10.38
C LEU A 1151 40.08 56.62 -10.89
N ALA A 1152 40.34 57.00 -12.14
CA ALA A 1152 39.95 58.30 -12.69
C ALA A 1152 38.47 58.62 -12.46
N ASP A 1153 37.60 57.66 -12.76
CA ASP A 1153 36.13 57.80 -12.63
C ASP A 1153 35.64 57.59 -11.18
N PHE A 1154 36.48 57.00 -10.31
CA PHE A 1154 36.15 56.69 -8.91
C PHE A 1154 36.84 57.60 -7.89
N ALA A 1155 37.63 58.57 -8.35
CA ALA A 1155 38.52 59.36 -7.51
C ALA A 1155 37.81 60.16 -6.41
N GLN A 1156 36.50 60.41 -6.52
CA GLN A 1156 35.71 61.12 -5.51
C GLN A 1156 34.70 60.25 -4.77
N THR A 1157 34.70 58.94 -5.03
CA THR A 1157 33.68 58.02 -4.50
C THR A 1157 33.90 57.63 -3.04
N SER A 1158 35.15 57.63 -2.57
CA SER A 1158 35.49 57.36 -1.17
C SER A 1158 36.79 58.11 -0.79
N PRO A 1159 37.00 58.39 0.50
CA PRO A 1159 38.28 58.95 0.95
C PRO A 1159 39.48 58.07 0.59
N GLU A 1160 39.32 56.75 0.56
CA GLU A 1160 40.36 55.78 0.23
C GLU A 1160 40.72 55.78 -1.27
N THR A 1161 39.73 55.82 -2.16
CA THR A 1161 39.98 55.97 -3.61
C THR A 1161 40.61 57.32 -3.93
N MET A 1162 40.14 58.39 -3.29
CA MET A 1162 40.71 59.72 -3.45
C MET A 1162 42.14 59.79 -2.95
N TYR A 1163 42.44 59.14 -1.81
CA TYR A 1163 43.78 59.05 -1.26
C TYR A 1163 44.75 58.33 -2.21
N LEU A 1164 44.36 57.14 -2.69
CA LEU A 1164 45.22 56.33 -3.54
C LEU A 1164 45.41 56.98 -4.93
N TYR A 1165 44.36 57.59 -5.49
CA TYR A 1165 44.44 58.34 -6.74
C TYR A 1165 45.35 59.57 -6.62
N THR A 1166 45.20 60.34 -5.53
CA THR A 1166 46.07 61.50 -5.24
C THR A 1166 47.53 61.07 -5.08
N THR A 1167 47.77 59.96 -4.38
CA THR A 1167 49.10 59.37 -4.21
C THR A 1167 49.71 58.99 -5.56
N ALA A 1168 48.95 58.34 -6.44
CA ALA A 1168 49.41 57.97 -7.79
C ALA A 1168 49.74 59.20 -8.65
N LEU A 1169 48.91 60.24 -8.63
CA LEU A 1169 49.18 61.52 -9.31
C LEU A 1169 50.47 62.18 -8.79
N CYS A 1170 50.73 62.13 -7.49
CA CYS A 1170 52.00 62.60 -6.91
C CYS A 1170 53.21 61.81 -7.42
N ARG A 1171 53.10 60.47 -7.50
CA ARG A 1171 54.19 59.60 -8.00
C ARG A 1171 54.45 59.79 -9.50
N LEU A 1172 53.43 60.13 -10.28
CA LEU A 1172 53.54 60.51 -11.69
C LEU A 1172 53.94 61.99 -11.91
N LYS A 1173 54.26 62.72 -10.84
CA LYS A 1173 54.65 64.15 -10.86
C LYS A 1173 53.57 65.11 -11.40
N ASN A 1174 52.31 64.71 -11.38
CA ASN A 1174 51.17 65.58 -11.71
C ASN A 1174 50.66 66.33 -10.48
N HIS A 1175 51.54 67.16 -9.90
CA HIS A 1175 51.34 67.80 -8.60
C HIS A 1175 50.16 68.79 -8.58
N GLN A 1176 49.83 69.41 -9.71
CA GLN A 1176 48.70 70.34 -9.82
C GLN A 1176 47.35 69.61 -9.74
N ALA A 1177 47.23 68.45 -10.38
CA ALA A 1177 46.04 67.61 -10.26
C ALA A 1177 45.95 67.00 -8.86
N ALA A 1178 47.06 66.46 -8.32
CA ALA A 1178 47.11 65.88 -6.99
C ALA A 1178 46.64 66.86 -5.91
N GLN A 1179 47.03 68.13 -5.98
CA GLN A 1179 46.58 69.15 -5.03
C GLN A 1179 45.06 69.32 -5.00
N ARG A 1180 44.40 69.33 -6.17
CA ARG A 1180 42.95 69.54 -6.24
C ARG A 1180 42.16 68.43 -5.54
N TYR A 1181 42.61 67.19 -5.69
CA TYR A 1181 41.99 66.05 -5.01
C TYR A 1181 42.39 65.99 -3.53
N PHE A 1182 43.63 66.37 -3.19
CA PHE A 1182 44.05 66.47 -1.79
C PHE A 1182 43.24 67.51 -1.00
N ASP A 1183 42.94 68.67 -1.59
CA ASP A 1183 42.15 69.74 -0.96
C ASP A 1183 40.69 69.33 -0.69
N SER A 1184 40.19 68.31 -1.39
CA SER A 1184 38.85 67.73 -1.21
C SER A 1184 38.83 66.46 -0.35
N LEU A 1185 40.01 66.01 0.12
CA LEU A 1185 40.14 64.81 0.94
C LEU A 1185 39.67 65.08 2.37
N SER A 1186 38.61 64.39 2.79
CA SER A 1186 37.97 64.58 4.11
C SER A 1186 38.63 63.80 5.26
N LEU A 1187 39.64 62.97 5.00
CA LEU A 1187 40.42 62.21 5.98
C LEU A 1187 41.36 63.15 6.77
N GLN A 1188 40.82 64.08 7.54
CA GLN A 1188 41.65 64.89 8.44
C GLN A 1188 42.02 64.05 9.67
N ASP A 1189 43.31 64.05 10.03
CA ASP A 1189 43.90 63.37 11.20
C ASP A 1189 44.14 61.85 11.13
N THR A 1190 44.72 61.36 10.02
CA THR A 1190 45.38 60.03 10.00
C THR A 1190 46.87 60.16 9.67
N ALA A 1191 47.68 59.20 10.13
CA ALA A 1191 49.09 59.15 9.77
C ALA A 1191 49.31 59.07 8.25
N ALA A 1192 48.46 58.33 7.54
CA ALA A 1192 48.50 58.21 6.08
C ALA A 1192 48.21 59.56 5.38
N TYR A 1193 47.25 60.33 5.90
CA TYR A 1193 46.93 61.66 5.42
C TYR A 1193 48.09 62.62 5.58
N TRP A 1194 48.66 62.70 6.79
CA TRP A 1194 49.76 63.61 7.09
C TRP A 1194 51.04 63.25 6.32
N LYS A 1195 51.25 61.96 6.01
CA LYS A 1195 52.29 61.52 5.09
C LYS A 1195 52.10 62.10 3.68
N LEU A 1196 50.91 61.96 3.13
CA LEU A 1196 50.59 62.47 1.79
C LEU A 1196 50.65 64.02 1.75
N ALA A 1197 50.21 64.69 2.82
CA ALA A 1197 50.32 66.13 2.99
C ALA A 1197 51.78 66.60 2.96
N ALA A 1198 52.67 65.88 3.64
CA ALA A 1198 54.11 66.16 3.62
C ALA A 1198 54.71 65.97 2.23
N GLU A 1199 54.37 64.90 1.52
CA GLU A 1199 54.85 64.64 0.15
C GLU A 1199 54.39 65.72 -0.86
N ILE A 1200 53.17 66.24 -0.68
CA ILE A 1200 52.65 67.34 -1.51
C ILE A 1200 53.32 68.68 -1.17
N ALA A 1201 53.56 68.96 0.11
CA ALA A 1201 54.29 70.14 0.55
C ALA A 1201 55.76 70.12 0.06
N GLU A 1202 56.39 68.94 0.06
CA GLU A 1202 57.71 68.72 -0.53
C GLU A 1202 57.73 69.04 -2.02
N ALA A 1203 56.76 68.54 -2.78
CA ALA A 1203 56.65 68.79 -4.21
C ALA A 1203 56.43 70.28 -4.55
N LYS A 1204 55.87 71.06 -3.63
CA LYS A 1204 55.70 72.53 -3.73
C LYS A 1204 56.91 73.32 -3.25
N GLY A 1205 57.91 72.67 -2.65
CA GLY A 1205 59.08 73.32 -2.07
C GLY A 1205 58.82 74.01 -0.72
N ASP A 1206 57.65 73.79 -0.10
CA ASP A 1206 57.29 74.37 1.20
C ASP A 1206 57.79 73.49 2.35
N LYS A 1207 59.07 73.65 2.66
CA LYS A 1207 59.76 72.87 3.71
C LYS A 1207 59.18 73.10 5.11
N ALA A 1208 58.58 74.27 5.37
CA ALA A 1208 57.98 74.58 6.66
C ALA A 1208 56.69 73.77 6.86
N LEU A 1209 55.82 73.78 5.85
CA LEU A 1209 54.58 73.00 5.84
C LEU A 1209 54.86 71.49 5.83
N GLN A 1210 55.87 71.03 5.07
CA GLN A 1210 56.29 69.63 5.07
C GLN A 1210 56.72 69.15 6.46
N ALA A 1211 57.56 69.92 7.16
CA ALA A 1211 58.02 69.57 8.51
C ALA A 1211 56.87 69.57 9.53
N GLU A 1212 55.90 70.47 9.39
CA GLU A 1212 54.69 70.48 10.22
C GLU A 1212 53.82 69.24 9.98
N CYS A 1213 53.61 68.85 8.71
CA CYS A 1213 52.85 67.66 8.34
C CYS A 1213 53.53 66.38 8.86
N LEU A 1214 54.86 66.25 8.74
CA LEU A 1214 55.60 65.09 9.26
C LEU A 1214 55.51 64.99 10.80
N LYS A 1215 55.47 66.12 11.52
CA LYS A 1215 55.25 66.11 12.98
C LYS A 1215 53.85 65.61 13.34
N LYS A 1216 52.81 66.06 12.62
CA LYS A 1216 51.44 65.60 12.82
C LYS A 1216 51.26 64.13 12.43
N GLN A 1217 51.98 63.67 11.41
CA GLN A 1217 52.05 62.24 11.06
C GLN A 1217 52.62 61.43 12.23
N LEU A 1218 53.75 61.86 12.80
CA LEU A 1218 54.39 61.17 13.92
C LEU A 1218 53.45 61.12 15.13
N ALA A 1219 52.78 62.23 15.45
CA ALA A 1219 51.80 62.31 16.54
C ALA A 1219 50.53 61.46 16.32
N CYS A 1220 50.22 61.06 15.09
CA CYS A 1220 49.14 60.11 14.80
C CYS A 1220 49.60 58.65 14.82
N LEU A 1221 50.92 58.39 14.80
CA LEU A 1221 51.51 57.06 14.85
C LEU A 1221 51.88 56.64 16.28
N GLU A 1222 52.20 57.63 17.13
CA GLU A 1222 52.27 57.50 18.59
C GLU A 1222 50.88 57.33 19.20
#